data_AF-A0A837KW26-F1
#
_entry.id   AF-A0A837KW26-F1
#
_cell.length_a   1.000
_cell.length_b   1.000
_cell.length_c   1.000
_cell.angle_alpha   90.00
_cell.angle_beta   90.00
_cell.angle_gamma   90.00
#
_symmetry.space_group_name_H-M   'P 1'
#
loop_
_entity.id
_entity.type
_entity.pdbx_description
1 polymer ?
#
loop_
_entity_poly.entity_id
_entity_poly.type
_entity_poly.pdbx_seq_one_letter_code
_entity_poly.pdbx_strand_id
1 'polypeptide(L)'
;MQHQEERDPRVLIAGFSENPSSIQSLSEGECLTFLQMLQQHRQEHPGEELDLMEAMVLTRMSALRMHKTGGHTLAAEWVDRALQLAPDYPYAGEVKLELYFTQLRSHAFLTEFKSVRETDNVVMRRRTVEVLGEQATNELAEITKWRSLAEETLLAAQKWNDSEAEATAAGLVLLYTERENLLIQLQERVHAYGASLSGVFYSSEMLVQLQETICALTNQQEQKEKLLPQRNERVEDREKAPQQDRSALEQLEQLIGLDEIKHRVRQLAQFLHYRQLREEKGWHMKDQLPLHLVLMGNPGTGKTTLARLIAKLYQELGLLAKGQLIEVDRSQLVGAYVGQTEQRVMDAIKQADGGVLFIDEAYSLKRPDSSGSDYGQVAIDTLVSAMTSGEYAGRFVVMLAGYPEEMRHFLYANPGLNSRFPETGHFLLPDYQADELVQIAEEVAVRNDFTLTEAAKVTLRQRIEKAQVDETFGNARAVTNIVLDAIFAKGRETDGKELKWDDFTILKPEDVRGFDPPQKERNAEARLQALIGLAQVKMELKKIAAYVSVQQERAARGLPKSPIELHAVFTGNPGTGKTTVAQLYAQILQEIGYLKRGHLVTASRADLVAGFVGQTAALTRRKVREALGGVLFIDEAYSLLGGGERDFGQEAVDTLVEEMTKHEENLVVVLAGYPLEMNSLLMSNPGLLSRFKKYIAFPDYTVQELVHILEQAACNVGYVIEKNVLEMISLSLDKAASDHRLNGNGRFSHNFLQEAIQNQAVRLMDIPKQEWNQEMLMQLAWTDFQPLLQWTVEEDGTKK
;
A
#
# COMPACT_ATOMS: atom_id res chain seq x y z
N MET A 1 -21.55 9.15 25.44
CA MET A 1 -22.58 10.19 25.24
C MET A 1 -22.04 11.59 25.52
N GLN A 2 -21.29 11.87 26.59
CA GLN A 2 -20.73 13.21 26.84
C GLN A 2 -19.62 13.66 25.87
N HIS A 3 -18.84 12.77 25.26
CA HIS A 3 -17.83 13.15 24.24
C HIS A 3 -18.38 13.36 22.82
N GLN A 4 -19.66 13.06 22.55
CA GLN A 4 -20.30 13.34 21.26
C GLN A 4 -20.98 14.71 21.23
N GLU A 5 -21.28 15.32 22.38
CA GLU A 5 -21.86 16.67 22.47
C GLU A 5 -20.80 17.79 22.33
N GLU A 6 -19.52 17.52 22.61
CA GLU A 6 -18.40 18.47 22.44
C GLU A 6 -17.99 18.71 20.98
N ARG A 7 -18.58 17.97 20.03
CA ARG A 7 -18.33 18.10 18.59
C ARG A 7 -19.58 18.49 17.79
N ASP A 8 -20.54 19.17 18.42
CA ASP A 8 -21.63 19.83 17.70
C ASP A 8 -21.07 21.10 17.02
N PRO A 9 -21.15 21.24 15.69
CA PRO A 9 -20.67 22.41 14.96
C PRO A 9 -21.22 23.72 15.54
N ARG A 10 -22.44 23.71 16.08
CA ARG A 10 -23.10 24.92 16.64
C ARG A 10 -22.45 25.41 17.93
N VAL A 11 -21.98 24.50 18.78
CA VAL A 11 -21.29 24.82 20.05
C VAL A 11 -19.87 25.31 19.78
N LEU A 12 -19.21 24.75 18.76
CA LEU A 12 -17.86 25.14 18.35
C LEU A 12 -17.84 26.48 17.60
N ILE A 13 -18.79 26.71 16.68
CA ILE A 13 -19.02 27.99 15.99
C ILE A 13 -19.20 29.13 17.02
N ALA A 14 -19.98 28.89 18.08
CA ALA A 14 -20.14 29.84 19.18
C ALA A 14 -18.83 30.04 19.98
N GLY A 15 -18.12 28.96 20.30
CA GLY A 15 -16.86 29.02 21.07
C GLY A 15 -15.73 29.81 20.41
N PHE A 16 -15.65 29.81 19.06
CA PHE A 16 -14.65 30.62 18.33
C PHE A 16 -15.02 32.11 18.26
N SER A 17 -16.32 32.42 18.21
CA SER A 17 -16.80 33.80 18.29
C SER A 17 -16.53 34.43 19.67
N GLU A 18 -16.56 33.62 20.73
CA GLU A 18 -16.31 34.05 22.11
C GLU A 18 -14.83 34.04 22.50
N ASN A 19 -14.00 33.16 21.91
CA ASN A 19 -12.58 33.05 22.25
C ASN A 19 -11.67 32.73 21.04
N PRO A 20 -11.18 33.76 20.32
CA PRO A 20 -10.33 33.61 19.13
C PRO A 20 -9.01 32.87 19.36
N SER A 21 -8.52 32.79 20.61
CA SER A 21 -7.24 32.16 20.96
C SER A 21 -7.25 30.63 20.84
N SER A 22 -8.44 30.00 20.91
CA SER A 22 -8.59 28.54 20.79
C SER A 22 -8.21 28.00 19.40
N ILE A 23 -8.27 28.85 18.37
CA ILE A 23 -7.95 28.45 17.00
C ILE A 23 -6.45 28.19 16.79
N GLN A 24 -5.60 28.76 17.64
CA GLN A 24 -4.15 28.58 17.59
C GLN A 24 -3.73 27.16 18.04
N SER A 25 -4.58 26.41 18.75
CA SER A 25 -4.30 25.02 19.12
C SER A 25 -4.73 23.99 18.06
N LEU A 26 -5.42 24.41 16.99
CA LEU A 26 -5.90 23.48 15.97
C LEU A 26 -4.76 22.93 15.11
N SER A 27 -4.85 21.64 14.82
CA SER A 27 -4.05 20.93 13.82
C SER A 27 -4.58 21.17 12.41
N GLU A 28 -3.74 20.91 11.40
CA GLU A 28 -4.11 21.08 9.99
C GLU A 28 -5.32 20.20 9.58
N GLY A 29 -5.37 18.96 10.07
CA GLY A 29 -6.51 18.06 9.82
C GLY A 29 -7.82 18.54 10.45
N GLU A 30 -7.75 19.15 11.64
CA GLU A 30 -8.92 19.76 12.27
C GLU A 30 -9.38 20.99 11.47
N CYS A 31 -8.46 21.86 11.05
CA CYS A 31 -8.78 23.02 10.21
C CYS A 31 -9.48 22.62 8.90
N LEU A 32 -9.00 21.57 8.21
CA LEU A 32 -9.63 21.05 6.99
C LEU A 32 -11.06 20.53 7.25
N THR A 33 -11.25 19.83 8.36
CA THR A 33 -12.58 19.35 8.79
C THR A 33 -13.51 20.54 9.06
N PHE A 34 -13.02 21.60 9.70
CA PHE A 34 -13.78 22.81 9.95
C PHE A 34 -14.19 23.55 8.67
N LEU A 35 -13.30 23.65 7.68
CA LEU A 35 -13.64 24.26 6.39
C LEU A 35 -14.76 23.52 5.66
N GLN A 36 -14.77 22.18 5.71
CA GLN A 36 -15.88 21.39 5.18
C GLN A 36 -17.20 21.67 5.91
N MET A 37 -17.15 21.72 7.25
CA MET A 37 -18.34 22.03 8.05
C MET A 37 -18.89 23.43 7.71
N LEU A 38 -18.02 24.43 7.59
CA LEU A 38 -18.40 25.79 7.20
C LEU A 38 -19.02 25.84 5.79
N GLN A 39 -18.45 25.12 4.82
CA GLN A 39 -19.02 25.02 3.48
C GLN A 39 -20.41 24.38 3.46
N GLN A 40 -20.61 23.30 4.23
CA GLN A 40 -21.90 22.63 4.34
C GLN A 40 -22.94 23.54 5.01
N HIS A 41 -22.56 24.24 6.08
CA HIS A 41 -23.45 25.16 6.78
C HIS A 41 -23.82 26.40 5.95
N ARG A 42 -22.89 26.91 5.13
CA ARG A 42 -23.12 28.03 4.20
C ARG A 42 -24.22 27.71 3.18
N GLN A 43 -24.38 26.45 2.79
CA GLN A 43 -25.49 26.03 1.90
C GLN A 43 -26.86 26.11 2.58
N GLU A 44 -26.91 26.00 3.91
CA GLU A 44 -28.15 26.00 4.68
C GLU A 44 -28.49 27.40 5.23
N HIS A 45 -27.49 28.21 5.63
CA HIS A 45 -27.66 29.51 6.28
C HIS A 45 -26.54 30.50 5.87
N PRO A 46 -26.74 31.40 4.89
CA PRO A 46 -25.74 32.40 4.53
C PRO A 46 -25.68 33.56 5.53
N GLY A 47 -24.49 33.96 5.98
CA GLY A 47 -24.27 35.11 6.87
C GLY A 47 -22.80 35.55 6.96
N GLU A 48 -22.55 36.83 7.27
CA GLU A 48 -21.21 37.44 7.35
C GLU A 48 -20.33 36.86 8.47
N GLU A 49 -20.93 36.31 9.54
CA GLU A 49 -20.21 35.62 10.62
C GLU A 49 -19.43 34.39 10.11
N LEU A 50 -19.92 33.73 9.06
CA LEU A 50 -19.25 32.57 8.46
C LEU A 50 -18.01 32.98 7.66
N ASP A 51 -18.01 34.19 7.07
CA ASP A 51 -16.86 34.71 6.31
C ASP A 51 -15.67 35.00 7.25
N LEU A 52 -15.94 35.56 8.44
CA LEU A 52 -14.92 35.76 9.46
C LEU A 52 -14.35 34.43 9.96
N MET A 53 -15.20 33.44 10.22
CA MET A 53 -14.75 32.12 10.70
C MET A 53 -13.90 31.39 9.65
N GLU A 54 -14.32 31.41 8.39
CA GLU A 54 -13.55 30.84 7.29
C GLU A 54 -12.20 31.56 7.16
N ALA A 55 -12.16 32.89 7.26
CA ALA A 55 -10.93 33.65 7.27
C ALA A 55 -10.00 33.26 8.43
N MET A 56 -10.53 33.05 9.64
CA MET A 56 -9.72 32.64 10.80
C MET A 56 -9.10 31.25 10.59
N VAL A 57 -9.87 30.28 10.08
CA VAL A 57 -9.39 28.91 9.82
C VAL A 57 -8.34 28.90 8.70
N LEU A 58 -8.60 29.60 7.59
CA LEU A 58 -7.65 29.75 6.49
C LEU A 58 -6.33 30.41 6.94
N THR A 59 -6.42 31.41 7.81
CA THR A 59 -5.23 32.06 8.39
C THR A 59 -4.41 31.08 9.21
N ARG A 60 -5.05 30.25 10.05
CA ARG A 60 -4.35 29.22 10.81
C ARG A 60 -3.70 28.18 9.90
N MET A 61 -4.38 27.74 8.85
CA MET A 61 -3.80 26.80 7.88
C MET A 61 -2.60 27.41 7.15
N SER A 62 -2.70 28.68 6.76
CA SER A 62 -1.58 29.42 6.15
C SER A 62 -0.36 29.44 7.08
N ALA A 63 -0.54 29.77 8.36
CA ALA A 63 0.53 29.76 9.36
C ALA A 63 1.17 28.37 9.53
N LEU A 64 0.36 27.31 9.61
CA LEU A 64 0.85 25.93 9.75
C LEU A 64 1.64 25.45 8.51
N ARG A 65 1.22 25.87 7.31
CA ARG A 65 1.81 25.41 6.04
C ARG A 65 3.03 26.23 5.62
N MET A 66 3.12 27.50 6.04
CA MET A 66 4.21 28.41 5.67
C MET A 66 5.60 27.89 6.07
N HIS A 67 5.69 27.07 7.12
CA HIS A 67 6.94 26.46 7.58
C HIS A 67 7.22 25.07 6.97
N LYS A 68 6.31 24.52 6.16
CA LYS A 68 6.52 23.24 5.45
C LYS A 68 7.23 23.48 4.11
N THR A 69 8.15 22.58 3.76
CA THR A 69 8.83 22.59 2.45
C THR A 69 7.83 22.62 1.29
N GLY A 70 7.93 23.66 0.45
CA GLY A 70 7.02 23.86 -0.70
C GLY A 70 5.63 24.39 -0.34
N GLY A 71 5.37 24.71 0.93
CA GLY A 71 4.06 25.16 1.42
C GLY A 71 3.74 26.64 1.19
N HIS A 72 4.71 27.45 0.75
CA HIS A 72 4.56 28.91 0.65
C HIS A 72 3.49 29.39 -0.34
N THR A 73 3.28 28.67 -1.45
CA THR A 73 2.27 29.03 -2.46
C THR A 73 0.86 28.85 -1.93
N LEU A 74 0.59 27.69 -1.32
CA LEU A 74 -0.72 27.38 -0.74
C LEU A 74 -1.02 28.23 0.49
N ALA A 75 0.00 28.51 1.31
CA ALA A 75 -0.11 29.46 2.41
C ALA A 75 -0.49 30.87 1.92
N ALA A 76 0.08 31.33 0.80
CA ALA A 76 -0.29 32.60 0.18
C ALA A 76 -1.76 32.62 -0.25
N GLU A 77 -2.19 31.60 -0.99
CA GLU A 77 -3.57 31.49 -1.48
C GLU A 77 -4.59 31.50 -0.34
N TRP A 78 -4.32 30.78 0.75
CA TRP A 78 -5.21 30.75 1.91
C TRP A 78 -5.27 32.08 2.65
N VAL A 79 -4.14 32.76 2.86
CA VAL A 79 -4.13 34.06 3.54
C VAL A 79 -4.77 35.15 2.68
N ASP A 80 -4.57 35.09 1.36
CA ASP A 80 -5.21 36.02 0.42
C ASP A 80 -6.72 35.82 0.41
N ARG A 81 -7.18 34.56 0.40
CA ARG A 81 -8.59 34.24 0.53
C ARG A 81 -9.15 34.71 1.88
N ALA A 82 -8.42 34.52 2.97
CA ALA A 82 -8.82 34.99 4.28
C ALA A 82 -9.01 36.52 4.30
N LEU A 83 -8.09 37.28 3.71
CA LEU A 83 -8.18 38.74 3.63
C LEU A 83 -9.23 39.24 2.64
N GLN A 84 -9.62 38.45 1.64
CA GLN A 84 -10.78 38.76 0.80
C GLN A 84 -12.10 38.62 1.57
N LEU A 85 -12.17 37.62 2.46
CA LEU A 85 -13.35 37.34 3.28
C LEU A 85 -13.46 38.31 4.48
N ALA A 86 -12.33 38.61 5.13
CA ALA A 86 -12.25 39.51 6.27
C ALA A 86 -11.04 40.47 6.12
N PRO A 87 -11.22 41.62 5.43
CA PRO A 87 -10.13 42.56 5.11
C PRO A 87 -9.41 43.20 6.30
N ASP A 88 -10.10 43.25 7.44
CA ASP A 88 -9.65 43.91 8.69
C ASP A 88 -9.23 42.90 9.77
N TYR A 89 -9.11 41.60 9.43
CA TYR A 89 -8.68 40.57 10.40
C TYR A 89 -7.17 40.67 10.69
N PRO A 90 -6.73 41.09 11.90
CA PRO A 90 -5.34 41.45 12.16
C PRO A 90 -4.36 40.28 12.02
N TYR A 91 -4.75 39.09 12.48
CA TYR A 91 -3.88 37.91 12.46
C TYR A 91 -3.61 37.42 11.02
N ALA A 92 -4.56 37.58 10.09
CA ALA A 92 -4.30 37.32 8.66
C ALA A 92 -3.28 38.29 8.09
N GLY A 93 -3.30 39.54 8.54
CA GLY A 93 -2.30 40.55 8.24
C GLY A 93 -0.90 40.15 8.71
N GLU A 94 -0.78 39.72 9.96
CA GLU A 94 0.48 39.24 10.56
C GLU A 94 1.06 38.04 9.80
N VAL A 95 0.24 37.03 9.52
CA VAL A 95 0.67 35.84 8.76
C VAL A 95 1.10 36.21 7.33
N LYS A 96 0.39 37.14 6.68
CA LYS A 96 0.76 37.64 5.35
C LYS A 96 2.09 38.39 5.37
N LEU A 97 2.34 39.21 6.38
CA LEU A 97 3.62 39.90 6.57
C LEU A 97 4.77 38.92 6.76
N GLU A 98 4.60 37.92 7.61
CA GLU A 98 5.64 36.91 7.83
C GLU A 98 5.89 36.06 6.57
N LEU A 99 4.87 35.82 5.75
CA LEU A 99 5.01 35.16 4.45
C LEU A 99 5.87 35.98 3.49
N TYR A 100 5.62 37.28 3.39
CA TYR A 100 6.43 38.19 2.58
C TYR A 100 7.88 38.24 3.06
N PHE A 101 8.12 38.34 4.37
CA PHE A 101 9.47 38.31 4.90
C PHE A 101 10.16 36.96 4.65
N THR A 102 9.43 35.85 4.74
CA THR A 102 9.96 34.51 4.43
C THR A 102 10.36 34.39 2.96
N GLN A 103 9.55 34.90 2.04
CA GLN A 103 9.90 34.98 0.62
C GLN A 103 11.14 35.86 0.40
N LEU A 104 11.22 37.03 1.03
CA LEU A 104 12.38 37.93 0.93
C LEU A 104 13.66 37.31 1.52
N ARG A 105 13.56 36.51 2.58
CA ARG A 105 14.66 35.71 3.16
C ARG A 105 15.15 34.64 2.19
N SER A 106 14.24 34.03 1.41
CA SER A 106 14.59 32.97 0.44
C SER A 106 15.43 33.47 -0.74
N HIS A 107 15.33 34.76 -1.09
CA HIS A 107 16.16 35.36 -2.12
C HIS A 107 17.62 35.49 -1.65
N ALA A 108 18.54 34.80 -2.30
CA ALA A 108 19.97 34.99 -2.07
C ALA A 108 20.53 35.99 -3.09
N PHE A 109 21.26 37.01 -2.64
CA PHE A 109 22.03 37.82 -3.57
C PHE A 109 23.20 37.02 -4.13
N LEU A 110 23.62 37.33 -5.35
CA LEU A 110 24.83 36.77 -5.90
C LEU A 110 26.04 37.29 -5.10
N THR A 111 26.76 36.37 -4.43
CA THR A 111 27.91 36.71 -3.58
C THR A 111 29.24 36.62 -4.31
N GLU A 112 29.34 35.77 -5.34
CA GLU A 112 30.56 35.51 -6.10
C GLU A 112 30.57 36.21 -7.48
N PHE A 113 30.70 37.54 -7.47
CA PHE A 113 31.10 38.27 -8.67
C PHE A 113 32.58 37.99 -8.97
N LYS A 114 32.89 37.56 -10.20
CA LYS A 114 34.27 37.24 -10.57
C LYS A 114 35.14 38.50 -10.57
N SER A 115 36.15 38.54 -9.70
CA SER A 115 37.12 39.64 -9.71
C SER A 115 38.09 39.54 -10.90
N VAL A 116 38.23 40.63 -11.65
CA VAL A 116 39.29 40.78 -12.67
C VAL A 116 40.60 41.16 -11.98
N ARG A 117 41.70 40.42 -12.22
CA ARG A 117 43.02 40.76 -11.66
C ARG A 117 43.90 41.48 -12.67
N GLU A 118 44.72 42.42 -12.18
CA GLU A 118 45.75 43.10 -12.98
C GLU A 118 46.85 42.16 -13.48
N THR A 119 46.94 40.95 -12.95
CA THR A 119 47.92 39.93 -13.37
C THR A 119 47.40 39.01 -14.48
N ASP A 120 46.11 39.06 -14.80
CA ASP A 120 45.49 38.16 -15.78
C ASP A 120 45.84 38.57 -17.22
N ASN A 121 45.96 37.60 -18.13
CA ASN A 121 46.11 37.89 -19.56
C ASN A 121 44.83 38.57 -20.11
N VAL A 122 44.97 39.46 -21.10
CA VAL A 122 43.89 40.13 -21.84
C VAL A 122 42.74 39.19 -22.23
N VAL A 123 43.03 37.96 -22.68
CA VAL A 123 42.00 36.97 -23.04
C VAL A 123 41.16 36.56 -21.82
N MET A 124 41.81 36.33 -20.67
CA MET A 124 41.15 35.98 -19.42
C MET A 124 40.34 37.16 -18.86
N ARG A 125 40.85 38.39 -18.98
CA ARG A 125 40.11 39.60 -18.59
C ARG A 125 38.85 39.78 -19.42
N ARG A 126 38.94 39.65 -20.74
CA ARG A 126 37.79 39.77 -21.65
C ARG A 126 36.70 38.74 -21.30
N ARG A 127 37.09 37.48 -21.11
CA ARG A 127 36.16 36.42 -20.69
C ARG A 127 35.51 36.72 -19.33
N THR A 128 36.28 37.27 -18.38
CA THR A 128 35.75 37.60 -17.05
C THR A 128 34.76 38.78 -17.11
N VAL A 129 35.03 39.78 -17.96
CA VAL A 129 34.15 40.93 -18.21
C VAL A 129 32.84 40.50 -18.87
N GLU A 130 32.90 39.59 -19.84
CA GLU A 130 31.69 39.00 -20.46
C GLU A 130 30.82 38.28 -19.41
N VAL A 131 31.45 37.45 -18.56
CA VAL A 131 30.73 36.75 -17.47
C VAL A 131 30.14 37.73 -16.46
N LEU A 132 30.85 38.80 -16.09
CA LEU A 132 30.33 39.83 -15.19
C LEU A 132 29.13 40.57 -15.78
N GLY A 133 29.16 40.86 -17.09
CA GLY A 133 28.03 41.48 -17.79
C GLY A 133 26.80 40.58 -17.81
N GLU A 134 26.99 39.28 -18.04
CA GLU A 134 25.91 38.28 -17.99
C GLU A 134 25.34 38.14 -16.57
N GLN A 135 26.19 38.04 -15.55
CA GLN A 135 25.78 38.00 -14.14
C GLN A 135 24.95 39.23 -13.75
N ALA A 136 25.41 40.44 -14.12
CA ALA A 136 24.70 41.68 -13.83
C ALA A 136 23.33 41.74 -14.53
N THR A 137 23.26 41.28 -15.77
CA THR A 137 22.00 41.28 -16.56
C THR A 137 20.97 40.32 -15.98
N ASN A 138 21.40 39.12 -15.60
CA ASN A 138 20.52 38.11 -15.01
C ASN A 138 19.98 38.57 -13.65
N GLU A 139 20.81 39.16 -12.80
CA GLU A 139 20.36 39.64 -11.50
C GLU A 139 19.46 40.89 -11.62
N LEU A 140 19.74 41.80 -12.57
CA LEU A 140 18.90 42.97 -12.83
C LEU A 140 17.49 42.58 -13.31
N ALA A 141 17.34 41.46 -14.04
CA ALA A 141 16.04 40.97 -14.46
C ALA A 141 15.16 40.54 -13.26
N GLU A 142 15.76 39.91 -12.25
CA GLU A 142 15.07 39.42 -11.06
C GLU A 142 14.90 40.50 -9.98
N ILE A 143 15.81 41.47 -9.85
CA ILE A 143 15.82 42.45 -8.76
C ILE A 143 14.53 43.28 -8.69
N THR A 144 13.92 43.57 -9.85
CA THR A 144 12.67 44.34 -9.95
C THR A 144 11.50 43.64 -9.26
N LYS A 145 11.39 42.32 -9.42
CA LYS A 145 10.38 41.48 -8.75
C LYS A 145 10.54 41.55 -7.24
N TRP A 146 11.77 41.43 -6.74
CA TRP A 146 12.05 41.46 -5.31
C TRP A 146 11.88 42.85 -4.69
N ARG A 147 12.19 43.91 -5.45
CA ARG A 147 11.90 45.29 -5.05
C ARG A 147 10.39 45.52 -4.90
N SER A 148 9.61 45.07 -5.88
CA SER A 148 8.13 45.12 -5.81
C SER A 148 7.61 44.39 -4.57
N LEU A 149 8.14 43.20 -4.27
CA LEU A 149 7.75 42.45 -3.07
C LEU A 149 8.10 43.20 -1.78
N ALA A 150 9.26 43.86 -1.71
CA ALA A 150 9.64 44.68 -0.57
C ALA A 150 8.74 45.91 -0.40
N GLU A 151 8.34 46.56 -1.51
CA GLU A 151 7.39 47.67 -1.52
C GLU A 151 5.99 47.22 -1.04
N GLU A 152 5.51 46.06 -1.51
CA GLU A 152 4.27 45.45 -1.03
C GLU A 152 4.32 45.11 0.47
N THR A 153 5.46 44.61 0.94
CA THR A 153 5.70 44.31 2.36
C THR A 153 5.62 45.59 3.20
N LEU A 154 6.19 46.69 2.72
CA LEU A 154 6.15 47.98 3.40
C LEU A 154 4.71 48.52 3.49
N LEU A 155 3.95 48.47 2.40
CA LEU A 155 2.55 48.88 2.38
C LEU A 155 1.71 48.02 3.34
N ALA A 156 1.96 46.72 3.39
CA ALA A 156 1.30 45.83 4.32
C ALA A 156 1.68 46.17 5.79
N ALA A 157 2.95 46.45 6.08
CA ALA A 157 3.39 46.77 7.44
C ALA A 157 2.75 48.07 7.94
N GLN A 158 2.63 49.07 7.07
CA GLN A 158 1.92 50.31 7.33
C GLN A 158 0.43 50.10 7.55
N LYS A 159 -0.21 49.24 6.74
CA LYS A 159 -1.63 48.91 6.91
C LYS A 159 -1.93 48.35 8.30
N TRP A 160 -1.03 47.52 8.83
CA TRP A 160 -1.22 46.82 10.11
C TRP A 160 -0.56 47.52 11.32
N ASN A 161 0.02 48.71 11.14
CA ASN A 161 0.70 49.51 12.18
C ASN A 161 1.83 48.76 12.92
N ASP A 162 2.56 47.87 12.24
CA ASP A 162 3.74 47.21 12.81
C ASP A 162 4.99 48.05 12.55
N SER A 163 5.43 48.80 13.57
CA SER A 163 6.56 49.73 13.47
C SER A 163 7.91 49.03 13.24
N GLU A 164 8.08 47.79 13.70
CA GLU A 164 9.33 47.03 13.54
C GLU A 164 9.41 46.43 12.13
N ALA A 165 8.31 45.84 11.65
CA ALA A 165 8.17 45.36 10.29
C ALA A 165 8.29 46.51 9.26
N GLU A 166 7.70 47.67 9.54
CA GLU A 166 7.78 48.85 8.68
C GLU A 166 9.23 49.33 8.52
N ALA A 167 9.96 49.48 9.63
CA ALA A 167 11.36 49.89 9.60
C ALA A 167 12.22 48.90 8.81
N THR A 168 11.97 47.59 8.99
CA THR A 168 12.68 46.52 8.28
C THR A 168 12.36 46.52 6.79
N ALA A 169 11.09 46.60 6.42
CA ALA A 169 10.65 46.63 5.01
C ALA A 169 11.16 47.89 4.29
N ALA A 170 11.15 49.05 4.95
CA ALA A 170 11.72 50.27 4.39
C ALA A 170 13.23 50.14 4.14
N GLY A 171 13.96 49.51 5.07
CA GLY A 171 15.37 49.18 4.89
C GLY A 171 15.63 48.25 3.71
N LEU A 172 14.75 47.27 3.48
CA LEU A 172 14.84 46.36 2.34
C LEU A 172 14.54 47.07 1.02
N VAL A 173 13.50 47.91 0.93
CA VAL A 173 13.21 48.70 -0.28
C VAL A 173 14.44 49.54 -0.66
N LEU A 174 15.07 50.21 0.31
CA LEU A 174 16.30 50.97 0.08
C LEU A 174 17.43 50.07 -0.43
N LEU A 175 17.67 48.93 0.23
CA LEU A 175 18.73 47.98 -0.14
C LEU A 175 18.55 47.45 -1.56
N TYR A 176 17.33 47.04 -1.94
CA TYR A 176 17.02 46.54 -3.28
C TYR A 176 17.17 47.64 -4.34
N THR A 177 16.78 48.88 -4.03
CA THR A 177 16.97 50.05 -4.91
C THR A 177 18.45 50.38 -5.10
N GLU A 178 19.24 50.37 -4.03
CA GLU A 178 20.68 50.58 -4.10
C GLU A 178 21.37 49.47 -4.89
N ARG A 179 20.94 48.21 -4.72
CA ARG A 179 21.47 47.06 -5.46
C ARG A 179 21.18 47.17 -6.96
N GLU A 180 19.95 47.54 -7.34
CA GLU A 180 19.58 47.80 -8.72
C GLU A 180 20.48 48.88 -9.35
N ASN A 181 20.70 50.01 -8.65
CA ASN A 181 21.60 51.06 -9.11
C ASN A 181 23.05 50.58 -9.27
N LEU A 182 23.56 49.78 -8.32
CA LEU A 182 24.91 49.22 -8.41
C LEU A 182 25.05 48.22 -9.57
N LEU A 183 24.01 47.43 -9.88
CA LEU A 183 24.00 46.52 -11.03
C LEU A 183 24.00 47.27 -12.37
N ILE A 184 23.28 48.39 -12.46
CA ILE A 184 23.31 49.29 -13.63
C ILE A 184 24.72 49.89 -13.79
N GLN A 185 25.31 50.40 -12.70
CA GLN A 185 26.68 50.92 -12.72
C GLN A 185 27.70 49.83 -13.08
N LEU A 186 27.48 48.59 -12.63
CA LEU A 186 28.32 47.45 -12.99
C LEU A 186 28.27 47.19 -14.49
N GLN A 187 27.08 47.18 -15.12
CA GLN A 187 26.94 47.02 -16.56
C GLN A 187 27.67 48.12 -17.35
N GLU A 188 27.51 49.38 -16.93
CA GLU A 188 28.19 50.52 -17.56
C GLU A 188 29.73 50.38 -17.45
N ARG A 189 30.24 50.04 -16.27
CA ARG A 189 31.68 49.87 -16.01
C ARG A 189 32.25 48.65 -16.73
N VAL A 190 31.51 47.54 -16.80
CA VAL A 190 31.86 46.33 -17.57
C VAL A 190 31.98 46.67 -19.05
N HIS A 191 31.03 47.42 -19.61
CA HIS A 191 31.06 47.84 -21.00
C HIS A 191 32.25 48.79 -21.29
N ALA A 192 32.44 49.81 -20.46
CA ALA A 192 33.54 50.76 -20.59
C ALA A 192 34.92 50.08 -20.47
N TYR A 193 35.10 49.20 -19.49
CA TYR A 193 36.33 48.45 -19.30
C TYR A 193 36.57 47.43 -20.43
N GLY A 194 35.52 46.72 -20.88
CA GLY A 194 35.58 45.81 -22.03
C GLY A 194 36.02 46.49 -23.32
N ALA A 195 35.52 47.71 -23.58
CA ALA A 195 35.94 48.54 -24.71
C ALA A 195 37.42 48.94 -24.60
N SER A 196 37.90 49.28 -23.39
CA SER A 196 39.30 49.64 -23.13
C SER A 196 40.28 48.49 -23.44
N LEU A 197 39.88 47.23 -23.23
CA LEU A 197 40.68 46.04 -23.53
C LEU A 197 40.94 45.83 -25.04
N SER A 198 40.22 46.54 -25.90
CA SER A 198 40.39 46.48 -27.37
C SER A 198 41.19 47.67 -27.93
N GLY A 199 41.52 48.66 -27.10
CA GLY A 199 42.31 49.85 -27.45
C GLY A 199 43.82 49.72 -27.14
N VAL A 200 44.60 50.71 -27.58
CA VAL A 200 46.08 50.75 -27.42
C VAL A 200 46.50 51.13 -25.98
N PHE A 201 45.58 51.62 -25.14
CA PHE A 201 45.86 52.06 -23.77
C PHE A 201 44.93 51.38 -22.76
N TYR A 202 45.54 50.73 -21.77
CA TYR A 202 44.87 50.14 -20.62
C TYR A 202 44.63 51.22 -19.54
N SER A 203 43.40 51.35 -19.04
CA SER A 203 43.06 52.27 -17.94
C SER A 203 42.99 51.51 -16.62
N SER A 204 44.01 51.69 -15.76
CA SER A 204 44.00 51.18 -14.38
C SER A 204 42.86 51.78 -13.54
N GLU A 205 42.47 53.03 -13.83
CA GLU A 205 41.38 53.72 -13.16
C GLU A 205 40.02 53.03 -13.38
N MET A 206 39.74 52.55 -14.60
CA MET A 206 38.51 51.82 -14.92
C MET A 206 38.44 50.47 -14.21
N LEU A 207 39.58 49.81 -14.01
CA LEU A 207 39.62 48.55 -13.24
C LEU A 207 39.34 48.79 -11.76
N VAL A 208 39.90 49.84 -11.17
CA VAL A 208 39.64 50.22 -9.77
C VAL A 208 38.15 50.49 -9.56
N GLN A 209 37.54 51.28 -10.44
CA GLN A 209 36.09 51.55 -10.39
C GLN A 209 35.27 50.27 -10.54
N LEU A 210 35.64 49.36 -11.44
CA LEU A 210 34.95 48.07 -11.57
C LEU A 210 35.05 47.22 -10.28
N GLN A 211 36.23 47.17 -9.66
CA GLN A 211 36.47 46.44 -8.41
C GLN A 211 35.71 47.05 -7.22
N GLU A 212 35.62 48.39 -7.14
CA GLU A 212 34.83 49.09 -6.13
C GLU A 212 33.33 48.73 -6.21
N THR A 213 32.76 48.67 -7.41
CA THR A 213 31.35 48.28 -7.59
C THR A 213 31.12 46.83 -7.19
N ILE A 214 32.03 45.92 -7.56
CA ILE A 214 31.97 44.51 -7.16
C ILE A 214 32.02 44.39 -5.63
N CYS A 215 32.93 45.11 -4.97
CA CYS A 215 33.04 45.14 -3.51
C CYS A 215 31.75 45.66 -2.85
N ALA A 216 31.17 46.75 -3.38
CA ALA A 216 29.90 47.28 -2.89
C ALA A 216 28.74 46.27 -3.02
N LEU A 217 28.65 45.57 -4.16
CA LEU A 217 27.66 44.51 -4.39
C LEU A 217 27.83 43.31 -3.46
N THR A 218 29.08 42.92 -3.15
CA THR A 218 29.35 41.84 -2.19
C THR A 218 28.94 42.25 -0.76
N ASN A 219 29.22 43.49 -0.35
CA ASN A 219 28.89 44.00 0.99
C ASN A 219 27.37 44.10 1.25
N GLN A 220 26.55 44.25 0.22
CA GLN A 220 25.10 44.30 0.36
C GLN A 220 24.48 43.00 0.86
N GLN A 221 25.14 41.85 0.69
CA GLN A 221 24.68 40.59 1.29
C GLN A 221 24.72 40.66 2.82
N GLU A 222 25.81 41.18 3.40
CA GLU A 222 25.90 41.35 4.85
C GLU A 222 24.87 42.36 5.38
N GLN A 223 24.57 43.41 4.61
CA GLN A 223 23.51 44.36 4.96
C GLN A 223 22.13 43.71 4.93
N LYS A 224 21.86 42.84 3.94
CA LYS A 224 20.64 42.04 3.89
C LYS A 224 20.50 41.13 5.09
N GLU A 225 21.55 40.42 5.48
CA GLU A 225 21.55 39.53 6.63
C GLU A 225 21.34 40.26 7.97
N LYS A 226 21.78 41.52 8.07
CA LYS A 226 21.49 42.37 9.23
C LYS A 226 20.04 42.80 9.30
N LEU A 227 19.41 43.10 8.16
CA LEU A 227 18.00 43.48 8.08
C LEU A 227 17.06 42.27 8.19
N LEU A 228 17.48 41.12 7.67
CA LEU A 228 16.74 39.86 7.68
C LEU A 228 17.63 38.74 8.26
N PRO A 229 17.80 38.68 9.59
CA PRO A 229 18.52 37.58 10.19
C PRO A 229 17.82 36.26 9.86
N GLN A 230 18.59 35.24 9.47
CA GLN A 230 18.04 33.90 9.34
C GLN A 230 17.48 33.47 10.70
N ARG A 231 16.17 33.16 10.76
CA ARG A 231 15.62 32.49 11.93
C ARG A 231 16.36 31.16 12.04
N ASN A 232 17.10 30.96 13.13
CA ASN A 232 17.65 29.65 13.45
C ASN A 232 16.53 28.62 13.29
N GLU A 233 16.74 27.61 12.45
CA GLU A 233 15.86 26.43 12.28
C GLU A 233 15.49 25.77 13.63
N ARG A 234 16.20 26.11 14.72
CA ARG A 234 15.90 25.73 16.11
C ARG A 234 14.55 26.19 16.67
N VAL A 235 13.82 27.09 16.01
CA VAL A 235 12.45 27.43 16.44
C VAL A 235 11.41 26.44 15.88
N GLU A 236 11.71 25.76 14.77
CA GLU A 236 10.82 24.73 14.20
C GLU A 236 10.74 23.46 15.07
N ASP A 237 11.73 23.26 15.96
CA ASP A 237 11.70 22.19 16.96
C ASP A 237 10.84 22.54 18.20
N ARG A 238 10.46 23.82 18.40
CA ARG A 238 9.64 24.20 19.57
C ARG A 238 8.15 23.90 19.40
N GLU A 239 7.63 23.87 18.17
CA GLU A 239 6.22 23.51 17.91
C GLU A 239 6.01 22.01 17.66
N LYS A 240 7.09 21.23 17.44
CA LYS A 240 7.04 19.76 17.39
C LYS A 240 7.12 19.08 18.78
N ALA A 241 7.28 19.84 19.86
CA ALA A 241 7.18 19.33 21.23
C ALA A 241 5.76 19.58 21.78
N PRO A 242 4.93 18.53 21.94
CA PRO A 242 5.04 17.67 23.12
C PRO A 242 4.70 16.19 22.86
N GLN A 243 5.21 15.58 21.78
CA GLN A 243 5.02 14.12 21.58
C GLN A 243 6.16 13.27 22.19
N GLN A 244 7.37 13.80 22.33
CA GLN A 244 8.51 13.04 22.85
C GLN A 244 8.53 12.85 24.38
N ASP A 245 7.86 13.73 25.15
CA ASP A 245 7.81 13.67 26.63
C ASP A 245 6.64 12.84 27.21
N ARG A 246 5.74 12.31 26.37
CA ARG A 246 4.63 11.49 26.86
C ARG A 246 5.13 10.14 27.37
N SER A 247 4.62 9.70 28.53
CA SER A 247 4.96 8.38 29.08
C SER A 247 4.51 7.24 28.16
N ALA A 248 5.12 6.06 28.26
CA ALA A 248 4.72 4.89 27.46
C ALA A 248 3.24 4.53 27.66
N LEU A 249 2.72 4.72 28.89
CA LEU A 249 1.32 4.49 29.22
C LEU A 249 0.38 5.52 28.57
N GLU A 250 0.77 6.79 28.49
CA GLU A 250 -0.04 7.81 27.79
C GLU A 250 -0.10 7.54 26.28
N GLN A 251 1.00 7.11 25.68
CA GLN A 251 1.04 6.73 24.26
C GLN A 251 0.20 5.47 24.00
N LEU A 252 0.17 4.53 24.95
CA LEU A 252 -0.68 3.33 24.87
C LEU A 252 -2.16 3.69 24.89
N GLU A 253 -2.59 4.66 25.71
CA GLU A 253 -4.00 5.08 25.77
C GLU A 253 -4.46 5.81 24.49
N GLN A 254 -3.53 6.38 23.72
CA GLN A 254 -3.82 6.99 22.41
C GLN A 254 -4.06 5.98 21.30
N LEU A 255 -3.64 4.72 21.46
CA LEU A 255 -3.95 3.71 20.45
C LEU A 255 -5.45 3.49 20.35
N ILE A 256 -5.97 3.42 19.14
CA ILE A 256 -7.38 3.08 18.88
C ILE A 256 -7.63 1.62 19.32
N GLY A 257 -8.73 1.38 20.04
CA GLY A 257 -9.15 0.04 20.47
C GLY A 257 -8.20 -0.64 21.48
N LEU A 258 -8.09 -1.97 21.38
CA LEU A 258 -7.17 -2.81 22.18
C LEU A 258 -7.36 -2.70 23.71
N ASP A 259 -8.58 -2.43 24.19
CA ASP A 259 -8.84 -2.12 25.60
C ASP A 259 -8.37 -3.20 26.58
N GLU A 260 -8.55 -4.48 26.24
CA GLU A 260 -8.06 -5.62 27.04
C GLU A 260 -6.53 -5.61 27.14
N ILE A 261 -5.84 -5.30 26.04
CA ILE A 261 -4.38 -5.22 26.00
C ILE A 261 -3.89 -4.02 26.80
N LYS A 262 -4.53 -2.86 26.65
CA LYS A 262 -4.24 -1.66 27.45
C LYS A 262 -4.35 -1.97 28.94
N HIS A 263 -5.42 -2.64 29.35
CA HIS A 263 -5.62 -3.06 30.73
C HIS A 263 -4.52 -4.00 31.21
N ARG A 264 -4.15 -5.00 30.40
CA ARG A 264 -3.11 -5.97 30.76
C ARG A 264 -1.72 -5.36 30.85
N VAL A 265 -1.36 -4.42 29.96
CA VAL A 265 -0.11 -3.66 30.05
C VAL A 265 -0.10 -2.76 31.27
N ARG A 266 -1.23 -2.13 31.64
CA ARG A 266 -1.35 -1.38 32.90
C ARG A 266 -1.10 -2.26 34.12
N GLN A 267 -1.68 -3.46 34.16
CA GLN A 267 -1.43 -4.42 35.24
C GLN A 267 0.04 -4.82 35.32
N LEU A 268 0.69 -5.06 34.17
CA LEU A 268 2.12 -5.34 34.10
C LEU A 268 2.95 -4.17 34.64
N ALA A 269 2.68 -2.94 34.21
CA ALA A 269 3.37 -1.74 34.68
C ALA A 269 3.22 -1.56 36.20
N GLN A 270 2.00 -1.70 36.73
CA GLN A 270 1.72 -1.60 38.16
C GLN A 270 2.47 -2.67 38.97
N PHE A 271 2.48 -3.90 38.47
CA PHE A 271 3.19 -5.00 39.12
C PHE A 271 4.71 -4.78 39.14
N LEU A 272 5.29 -4.33 38.03
CA LEU A 272 6.72 -4.01 37.94
C LEU A 272 7.10 -2.83 38.86
N HIS A 273 6.28 -1.79 38.90
CA HIS A 273 6.49 -0.65 39.80
C HIS A 273 6.40 -1.06 41.27
N TYR A 274 5.37 -1.85 41.65
CA TYR A 274 5.23 -2.38 43.01
C TYR A 274 6.47 -3.17 43.46
N ARG A 275 7.06 -3.96 42.56
CA ARG A 275 8.29 -4.71 42.83
C ARG A 275 9.47 -3.77 43.08
N GLN A 276 9.66 -2.74 42.26
CA GLN A 276 10.74 -1.76 42.46
C GLN A 276 10.65 -1.13 43.86
N LEU A 277 9.45 -0.73 44.29
CA LEU A 277 9.21 -0.24 45.65
C LEU A 277 9.54 -1.27 46.74
N ARG A 278 9.35 -2.56 46.47
CA ARG A 278 9.73 -3.64 47.41
C ARG A 278 11.24 -3.78 47.53
N GLU A 279 11.94 -3.78 46.40
CA GLU A 279 13.40 -3.89 46.35
C GLU A 279 14.08 -2.69 47.01
N GLU A 280 13.58 -1.47 46.78
CA GLU A 280 14.03 -0.25 47.48
C GLU A 280 13.86 -0.36 49.00
N LYS A 281 12.83 -1.08 49.45
CA LYS A 281 12.56 -1.36 50.88
C LYS A 281 13.29 -2.61 51.40
N GLY A 282 14.20 -3.21 50.62
CA GLY A 282 15.01 -4.36 51.01
C GLY A 282 14.30 -5.72 50.93
N TRP A 283 13.11 -5.79 50.32
CA TRP A 283 12.39 -7.05 50.10
C TRP A 283 12.71 -7.61 48.71
N HIS A 284 13.53 -8.66 48.67
CA HIS A 284 13.93 -9.30 47.41
C HIS A 284 13.10 -10.58 47.12
N MET A 285 12.76 -10.79 45.85
CA MET A 285 12.19 -12.05 45.36
C MET A 285 13.33 -13.02 45.00
N LYS A 286 13.16 -14.31 45.30
CA LYS A 286 14.16 -15.34 44.96
C LYS A 286 14.09 -15.76 43.49
N ASP A 287 12.90 -15.69 42.89
CA ASP A 287 12.66 -16.06 41.50
C ASP A 287 12.77 -14.83 40.58
N GLN A 288 13.45 -14.99 39.45
CA GLN A 288 13.52 -13.96 38.41
C GLN A 288 12.19 -13.87 37.66
N LEU A 289 11.75 -12.65 37.36
CA LEU A 289 10.52 -12.44 36.61
C LEU A 289 10.74 -12.75 35.12
N PRO A 290 9.82 -13.48 34.47
CA PRO A 290 9.82 -13.57 33.02
C PRO A 290 9.50 -12.20 32.41
N LEU A 291 10.52 -11.47 31.99
CA LEU A 291 10.37 -10.21 31.23
C LEU A 291 10.14 -10.44 29.74
N HIS A 292 10.47 -11.65 29.26
CA HIS A 292 10.29 -12.07 27.88
C HIS A 292 8.82 -12.26 27.54
N LEU A 293 8.40 -11.74 26.40
CA LEU A 293 6.99 -11.70 26.00
C LEU A 293 6.75 -12.39 24.66
N VAL A 294 5.52 -12.83 24.46
CA VAL A 294 5.04 -13.37 23.17
C VAL A 294 3.83 -12.54 22.74
N LEU A 295 3.91 -11.92 21.57
CA LEU A 295 2.84 -11.12 20.97
C LEU A 295 2.21 -11.89 19.82
N MET A 296 0.98 -12.37 20.01
CA MET A 296 0.24 -13.16 19.05
C MET A 296 -0.89 -12.35 18.43
N GLY A 297 -1.15 -12.54 17.14
CA GLY A 297 -2.29 -11.92 16.47
C GLY A 297 -2.07 -11.81 14.97
N ASN A 298 -3.13 -11.46 14.23
CA ASN A 298 -3.08 -11.32 12.78
C ASN A 298 -2.19 -10.14 12.32
N PRO A 299 -1.85 -10.05 11.03
CA PRO A 299 -1.07 -8.94 10.51
C PRO A 299 -1.82 -7.62 10.71
N GLY A 300 -1.10 -6.56 11.06
CA GLY A 300 -1.70 -5.24 11.25
C GLY A 300 -2.51 -5.06 12.54
N THR A 301 -2.46 -5.99 13.49
CA THR A 301 -3.06 -5.84 14.84
C THR A 301 -2.24 -4.95 15.79
N GLY A 302 -1.05 -4.50 15.37
CA GLY A 302 -0.22 -3.59 16.16
C GLY A 302 0.88 -4.26 17.00
N LYS A 303 1.27 -5.50 16.73
CA LYS A 303 2.32 -6.25 17.47
C LYS A 303 3.63 -5.45 17.63
N THR A 304 4.20 -4.95 16.54
CA THR A 304 5.44 -4.16 16.56
C THR A 304 5.26 -2.83 17.29
N THR A 305 4.10 -2.19 17.15
CA THR A 305 3.75 -0.95 17.86
C THR A 305 3.71 -1.17 19.37
N LEU A 306 3.03 -2.24 19.80
CA LEU A 306 2.94 -2.63 21.21
C LEU A 306 4.33 -2.99 21.78
N ALA A 307 5.15 -3.73 21.02
CA ALA A 307 6.52 -4.08 21.43
C ALA A 307 7.37 -2.84 21.71
N ARG A 308 7.25 -1.81 20.85
CA ARG A 308 7.95 -0.53 21.02
C ARG A 308 7.50 0.21 22.29
N LEU A 309 6.20 0.22 22.56
CA LEU A 309 5.65 0.83 23.78
C LEU A 309 6.12 0.09 25.04
N ILE A 310 6.15 -1.25 25.02
CA ILE A 310 6.64 -2.03 26.16
C ILE A 310 8.15 -1.82 26.35
N ALA A 311 8.93 -1.71 25.28
CA ALA A 311 10.36 -1.38 25.36
C ALA A 311 10.59 -0.02 26.06
N LYS A 312 9.80 1.00 25.67
CA LYS A 312 9.81 2.32 26.32
C LYS A 312 9.38 2.24 27.79
N LEU A 313 8.32 1.48 28.09
CA LEU A 313 7.85 1.25 29.47
C LEU A 313 8.95 0.61 30.35
N TYR A 314 9.66 -0.39 29.83
CA TYR A 314 10.76 -1.04 30.57
C TYR A 314 11.93 -0.09 30.82
N GLN A 315 12.22 0.85 29.91
CA GLN A 315 13.20 1.90 30.13
C GLN A 315 12.74 2.90 31.19
N GLU A 316 11.49 3.37 31.13
CA GLU A 316 10.91 4.32 32.10
C GLU A 316 10.91 3.76 33.53
N LEU A 317 10.72 2.44 33.68
CA LEU A 317 10.79 1.72 34.95
C LEU A 317 12.23 1.35 35.37
N GLY A 318 13.25 1.71 34.58
CA GLY A 318 14.65 1.44 34.87
C GLY A 318 15.07 -0.05 34.77
N LEU A 319 14.25 -0.90 34.16
CA LEU A 319 14.56 -2.32 33.94
C LEU A 319 15.55 -2.52 32.78
N LEU A 320 15.53 -1.60 31.82
CA LEU A 320 16.40 -1.58 30.65
C LEU A 320 17.10 -0.22 30.56
N ALA A 321 18.36 -0.21 30.16
CA ALA A 321 19.14 1.03 30.04
C ALA A 321 18.64 1.91 28.87
N LYS A 322 18.02 1.31 27.86
CA LYS A 322 17.55 1.94 26.61
C LYS A 322 16.15 1.41 26.27
N GLY A 323 15.26 2.28 25.81
CA GLY A 323 13.94 1.90 25.27
C GLY A 323 13.96 1.50 23.80
N GLN A 324 15.12 1.07 23.29
CA GLN A 324 15.29 0.72 21.88
C GLN A 324 14.67 -0.65 21.58
N LEU A 325 14.06 -0.76 20.40
CA LEU A 325 13.52 -1.99 19.85
C LEU A 325 14.36 -2.39 18.63
N ILE A 326 15.03 -3.54 18.68
CA ILE A 326 15.76 -4.11 17.55
C ILE A 326 14.88 -5.18 16.94
N GLU A 327 14.34 -4.91 15.75
CA GLU A 327 13.47 -5.82 15.01
C GLU A 327 14.29 -6.69 14.06
N VAL A 328 14.08 -8.01 14.14
CA VAL A 328 14.76 -9.00 13.32
C VAL A 328 13.79 -10.07 12.80
N ASP A 329 14.11 -10.63 11.65
CA ASP A 329 13.38 -11.76 11.06
C ASP A 329 14.29 -12.99 10.92
N ARG A 330 13.74 -14.10 10.41
CA ARG A 330 14.50 -15.33 10.15
C ARG A 330 15.71 -15.13 9.23
N SER A 331 15.58 -14.32 8.19
CA SER A 331 16.64 -14.12 7.19
C SER A 331 17.87 -13.44 7.79
N GLN A 332 17.63 -12.57 8.77
CA GLN A 332 18.67 -11.86 9.49
C GLN A 332 19.34 -12.73 10.57
N LEU A 333 18.60 -13.65 11.19
CA LEU A 333 19.13 -14.53 12.23
C LEU A 333 19.81 -15.79 11.70
N VAL A 334 19.26 -16.43 10.66
CA VAL A 334 19.74 -17.72 10.17
C VAL A 334 20.68 -17.54 8.99
N GLY A 335 21.91 -18.04 9.11
CA GLY A 335 22.91 -18.04 8.03
C GLY A 335 22.73 -19.20 7.06
N ALA A 336 23.34 -19.07 5.87
CA ALA A 336 23.38 -20.15 4.87
C ALA A 336 24.50 -21.16 5.13
N TYR A 337 25.45 -20.83 6.02
CA TYR A 337 26.66 -21.60 6.31
C TYR A 337 26.77 -21.96 7.80
N VAL A 338 27.44 -23.08 8.10
CA VAL A 338 27.72 -23.55 9.47
C VAL A 338 28.49 -22.50 10.27
N GLY A 339 28.04 -22.22 11.50
CA GLY A 339 28.61 -21.22 12.40
C GLY A 339 28.15 -19.77 12.16
N GLN A 340 27.61 -19.44 10.97
CA GLN A 340 27.16 -18.08 10.66
C GLN A 340 25.90 -17.69 11.46
N THR A 341 25.02 -18.65 11.72
CA THR A 341 23.78 -18.42 12.48
C THR A 341 24.05 -17.96 13.91
N GLU A 342 24.99 -18.61 14.62
CA GLU A 342 25.34 -18.21 15.99
C GLU A 342 25.88 -16.77 16.02
N GLN A 343 26.75 -16.42 15.07
CA GLN A 343 27.31 -15.08 14.96
C GLN A 343 26.21 -14.02 14.73
N ARG A 344 25.29 -14.28 13.79
CA ARG A 344 24.18 -13.36 13.48
C ARG A 344 23.25 -13.14 14.68
N VAL A 345 22.91 -14.21 15.39
CA VAL A 345 22.10 -14.13 16.62
C VAL A 345 22.83 -13.31 17.68
N MET A 346 24.12 -13.55 17.90
CA MET A 346 24.90 -12.79 18.88
C MET A 346 25.07 -11.32 18.50
N ASP A 347 25.21 -11.00 17.22
CA ASP A 347 25.29 -9.61 16.77
C ASP A 347 23.96 -8.87 16.94
N ALA A 348 22.82 -9.55 16.71
CA ALA A 348 21.50 -9.01 17.02
C ALA A 348 21.33 -8.76 18.54
N ILE A 349 21.80 -9.69 19.38
CA ILE A 349 21.76 -9.53 20.85
C ILE A 349 22.64 -8.36 21.30
N LYS A 350 23.84 -8.20 20.74
CA LYS A 350 24.72 -7.06 21.04
C LYS A 350 24.05 -5.72 20.68
N GLN A 351 23.37 -5.66 19.55
CA GLN A 351 22.61 -4.46 19.16
C GLN A 351 21.47 -4.19 20.16
N ALA A 352 20.84 -5.25 20.68
CA ALA A 352 19.78 -5.17 21.66
C ALA A 352 20.26 -5.00 23.12
N ASP A 353 21.58 -4.90 23.40
CA ASP A 353 22.10 -4.74 24.77
C ASP A 353 21.52 -3.47 25.43
N GLY A 354 20.93 -3.66 26.61
CA GLY A 354 20.21 -2.63 27.33
C GLY A 354 18.81 -2.33 26.78
N GLY A 355 18.29 -3.09 25.80
CA GLY A 355 17.01 -2.86 25.14
C GLY A 355 16.22 -4.14 24.85
N VAL A 356 15.37 -4.11 23.82
CA VAL A 356 14.50 -5.23 23.43
C VAL A 356 14.92 -5.80 22.06
N LEU A 357 15.07 -7.12 21.99
CA LEU A 357 15.19 -7.88 20.74
C LEU A 357 13.81 -8.43 20.35
N PHE A 358 13.25 -7.93 19.26
CA PHE A 358 11.94 -8.33 18.74
C PHE A 358 12.11 -9.22 17.51
N ILE A 359 11.59 -10.44 17.58
CA ILE A 359 11.67 -11.43 16.50
C ILE A 359 10.28 -11.58 15.87
N ASP A 360 10.10 -11.05 14.67
CA ASP A 360 8.84 -11.20 13.93
C ASP A 360 8.78 -12.57 13.23
N GLU A 361 7.56 -13.10 13.11
CA GLU A 361 7.27 -14.44 12.61
C GLU A 361 8.21 -15.52 13.19
N ALA A 362 8.40 -15.51 14.52
CA ALA A 362 9.40 -16.33 15.20
C ALA A 362 9.22 -17.85 14.97
N TYR A 363 7.97 -18.31 14.76
CA TYR A 363 7.66 -19.69 14.39
C TYR A 363 8.40 -20.15 13.13
N SER A 364 8.76 -19.22 12.24
CA SER A 364 9.51 -19.52 11.03
C SER A 364 10.90 -20.08 11.33
N LEU A 365 11.50 -19.82 12.49
CA LEU A 365 12.83 -20.33 12.87
C LEU A 365 12.88 -21.87 12.92
N LYS A 366 11.74 -22.53 13.19
CA LYS A 366 11.62 -24.00 13.24
C LYS A 366 10.54 -24.46 12.26
N ARG A 367 10.94 -24.87 11.05
CA ARG A 367 10.01 -25.47 10.08
C ARG A 367 9.97 -27.00 10.28
N PRO A 368 8.78 -27.61 10.37
CA PRO A 368 8.65 -29.05 10.57
C PRO A 368 9.15 -29.90 9.37
N ASP A 369 9.29 -29.30 8.19
CA ASP A 369 9.45 -30.03 6.91
C ASP A 369 10.90 -30.14 6.40
N SER A 370 11.90 -29.73 7.19
CA SER A 370 13.30 -29.72 6.74
C SER A 370 14.12 -30.75 7.51
N SER A 371 14.26 -31.96 6.95
CA SER A 371 15.15 -33.04 7.42
C SER A 371 16.66 -32.69 7.39
N GLY A 372 17.01 -31.40 7.38
CA GLY A 372 18.37 -30.87 7.37
C GLY A 372 18.51 -29.42 7.86
N SER A 373 17.62 -28.90 8.73
CA SER A 373 17.72 -27.51 9.23
C SER A 373 18.30 -27.38 10.65
N ASP A 374 19.46 -27.97 10.91
CA ASP A 374 20.22 -27.77 12.16
C ASP A 374 20.43 -26.27 12.47
N TYR A 375 20.53 -25.43 11.43
CA TYR A 375 20.73 -23.98 11.56
C TYR A 375 19.63 -23.26 12.34
N GLY A 376 18.35 -23.63 12.16
CA GLY A 376 17.24 -22.97 12.86
C GLY A 376 17.22 -23.32 14.34
N GLN A 377 17.53 -24.58 14.67
CA GLN A 377 17.66 -25.04 16.04
C GLN A 377 18.87 -24.39 16.75
N VAL A 378 20.01 -24.25 16.04
CA VAL A 378 21.19 -23.53 16.54
C VAL A 378 20.87 -22.07 16.91
N ALA A 379 20.03 -21.39 16.10
CA ALA A 379 19.59 -20.03 16.43
C ALA A 379 18.82 -19.97 17.75
N ILE A 380 17.90 -20.92 17.95
CA ILE A 380 17.08 -21.02 19.15
C ILE A 380 17.96 -21.35 20.37
N ASP A 381 18.87 -22.31 20.23
CA ASP A 381 19.72 -22.75 21.32
C ASP A 381 20.68 -21.63 21.76
N THR A 382 21.21 -20.87 20.82
CA THR A 382 22.03 -19.68 21.08
C THR A 382 21.23 -18.60 21.81
N LEU A 383 19.99 -18.34 21.38
CA LEU A 383 19.10 -17.38 22.03
C LEU A 383 18.74 -17.80 23.47
N VAL A 384 18.40 -19.08 23.68
CA VAL A 384 18.11 -19.65 25.02
C VAL A 384 19.32 -19.57 25.94
N SER A 385 20.51 -19.85 25.40
CA SER A 385 21.78 -19.72 26.12
C SER A 385 22.02 -18.28 26.57
N ALA A 386 21.88 -17.30 25.66
CA ALA A 386 22.07 -15.89 25.96
C ALA A 386 21.07 -15.32 26.99
N MET A 387 19.83 -15.84 27.01
CA MET A 387 18.83 -15.48 28.02
C MET A 387 19.13 -16.09 29.40
N THR A 388 19.84 -17.22 29.46
CA THR A 388 20.03 -18.00 30.70
C THR A 388 21.37 -17.74 31.38
N SER A 389 22.45 -17.81 30.62
CA SER A 389 23.82 -17.84 31.14
C SER A 389 24.77 -17.27 30.08
N GLY A 390 25.00 -15.97 30.14
CA GLY A 390 25.87 -15.24 29.23
C GLY A 390 26.16 -13.83 29.72
N GLU A 391 27.10 -13.15 29.05
CA GLU A 391 27.47 -11.75 29.34
C GLU A 391 26.26 -10.80 29.28
N TYR A 392 25.29 -11.12 28.43
CA TYR A 392 24.09 -10.32 28.18
C TYR A 392 22.88 -10.76 29.01
N ALA A 393 22.99 -11.79 29.85
CA ALA A 393 21.86 -12.30 30.63
C ALA A 393 21.31 -11.19 31.56
N GLY A 394 20.00 -10.94 31.47
CA GLY A 394 19.33 -9.88 32.24
C GLY A 394 19.59 -8.45 31.77
N ARG A 395 20.37 -8.25 30.68
CA ARG A 395 20.65 -6.92 30.11
C ARG A 395 19.77 -6.58 28.90
N PHE A 396 19.07 -7.56 28.34
CA PHE A 396 18.14 -7.38 27.23
C PHE A 396 16.89 -8.23 27.43
N VAL A 397 15.81 -7.89 26.71
CA VAL A 397 14.56 -8.66 26.70
C VAL A 397 14.27 -9.15 25.29
N VAL A 398 13.95 -10.44 25.14
CA VAL A 398 13.38 -10.99 23.90
C VAL A 398 11.85 -10.87 23.88
N MET A 399 11.30 -10.40 22.77
CA MET A 399 9.87 -10.45 22.44
C MET A 399 9.68 -11.23 21.14
N LEU A 400 8.83 -12.26 21.16
CA LEU A 400 8.52 -13.06 19.98
C LEU A 400 7.16 -12.65 19.41
N ALA A 401 7.05 -12.52 18.09
CA ALA A 401 5.78 -12.25 17.42
C ALA A 401 5.41 -13.32 16.40
N GLY A 402 4.11 -13.56 16.22
CA GLY A 402 3.59 -14.49 15.22
C GLY A 402 2.10 -14.77 15.32
N TYR A 403 1.64 -15.76 14.58
CA TYR A 403 0.25 -16.22 14.62
C TYR A 403 0.01 -17.12 15.85
N PRO A 404 -1.19 -17.09 16.46
CA PRO A 404 -1.44 -17.77 17.73
C PRO A 404 -1.16 -19.28 17.71
N GLU A 405 -1.66 -20.01 16.71
CA GLU A 405 -1.52 -21.46 16.65
C GLU A 405 -0.07 -21.87 16.32
N GLU A 406 0.54 -21.20 15.36
CA GLU A 406 1.92 -21.41 14.94
C GLU A 406 2.91 -21.14 16.09
N MET A 407 2.66 -20.09 16.88
CA MET A 407 3.48 -19.75 18.05
C MET A 407 3.32 -20.76 19.19
N ARG A 408 2.11 -21.26 19.45
CA ARG A 408 1.90 -22.35 20.42
C ARG A 408 2.71 -23.58 20.05
N HIS A 409 2.60 -24.04 18.80
CA HIS A 409 3.39 -25.17 18.31
C HIS A 409 4.90 -24.91 18.41
N PHE A 410 5.36 -23.71 18.06
CA PHE A 410 6.76 -23.32 18.14
C PHE A 410 7.32 -23.39 19.57
N LEU A 411 6.58 -22.87 20.56
CA LEU A 411 6.99 -22.87 21.96
C LEU A 411 6.99 -24.28 22.56
N TYR A 412 5.95 -25.09 22.32
CA TYR A 412 5.89 -26.47 22.83
C TYR A 412 6.97 -27.37 22.20
N ALA A 413 7.42 -27.06 20.98
CA ALA A 413 8.47 -27.81 20.30
C ALA A 413 9.88 -27.58 20.88
N ASN A 414 10.09 -26.62 21.79
CA ASN A 414 11.37 -26.40 22.47
C ASN A 414 11.14 -26.12 23.97
N PRO A 415 11.46 -27.09 24.86
CA PRO A 415 11.30 -26.92 26.31
C PRO A 415 12.06 -25.71 26.89
N GLY A 416 13.22 -25.35 26.31
CA GLY A 416 14.02 -24.20 26.72
C GLY A 416 13.33 -22.87 26.44
N LEU A 417 12.67 -22.73 25.29
CA LEU A 417 11.83 -21.57 24.99
C LEU A 417 10.59 -21.55 25.88
N ASN A 418 9.87 -22.67 26.00
CA ASN A 418 8.64 -22.74 26.79
C ASN A 418 8.87 -22.33 28.26
N SER A 419 10.03 -22.68 28.83
CA SER A 419 10.42 -22.28 30.19
C SER A 419 10.69 -20.78 30.35
N ARG A 420 11.18 -20.10 29.31
CA ARG A 420 11.56 -18.68 29.33
C ARG A 420 10.43 -17.74 28.90
N PHE A 421 9.42 -18.26 28.21
CA PHE A 421 8.24 -17.54 27.75
C PHE A 421 6.95 -18.13 28.36
N PRO A 422 6.70 -17.91 29.67
CA PRO A 422 5.51 -18.43 30.31
C PRO A 422 4.24 -17.76 29.79
N GLU A 423 3.11 -18.49 29.89
CA GLU A 423 1.80 -18.04 29.39
C GLU A 423 1.35 -16.68 29.96
N THR A 424 1.83 -16.30 31.14
CA THR A 424 1.57 -14.98 31.72
C THR A 424 2.09 -13.83 30.85
N GLY A 425 3.17 -14.05 30.09
CA GLY A 425 3.78 -13.11 29.15
C GLY A 425 3.21 -13.18 27.72
N HIS A 426 2.16 -13.97 27.49
CA HIS A 426 1.54 -14.14 26.16
C HIS A 426 0.40 -13.14 25.95
N PHE A 427 0.58 -12.18 25.07
CA PHE A 427 -0.44 -11.21 24.65
C PHE A 427 -1.10 -11.67 23.36
N LEU A 428 -2.43 -11.81 23.35
CA LEU A 428 -3.21 -12.11 22.16
C LEU A 428 -3.91 -10.83 21.70
N LEU A 429 -3.43 -10.22 20.63
CA LEU A 429 -4.00 -9.02 20.05
C LEU A 429 -5.20 -9.41 19.18
N PRO A 430 -6.41 -8.95 19.49
CA PRO A 430 -7.61 -9.22 18.69
C PRO A 430 -7.57 -8.44 17.37
N ASP A 431 -8.38 -8.89 16.41
CA ASP A 431 -8.68 -8.09 15.22
C ASP A 431 -9.50 -6.85 15.59
N TYR A 432 -9.25 -5.76 14.87
CA TYR A 432 -9.98 -4.52 15.07
C TYR A 432 -11.40 -4.62 14.52
N GLN A 433 -12.32 -3.96 15.20
CA GLN A 433 -13.71 -3.78 14.74
C GLN A 433 -13.78 -2.82 13.56
N ALA A 434 -14.83 -2.91 12.75
CA ALA A 434 -15.01 -2.03 11.58
C ALA A 434 -14.95 -0.53 11.95
N ASP A 435 -15.51 -0.14 13.09
CA ASP A 435 -15.46 1.24 13.60
C ASP A 435 -14.03 1.67 13.97
N GLU A 436 -13.26 0.80 14.62
CA GLU A 436 -11.86 1.04 14.97
C GLU A 436 -10.99 1.13 13.70
N LEU A 437 -11.27 0.29 12.70
CA LEU A 437 -10.58 0.31 11.41
C LEU A 437 -10.87 1.60 10.64
N VAL A 438 -12.09 2.16 10.70
CA VAL A 438 -12.40 3.47 10.11
C VAL A 438 -11.61 4.58 10.82
N GLN A 439 -11.54 4.57 12.16
CA GLN A 439 -10.74 5.54 12.92
C GLN A 439 -9.24 5.46 12.56
N ILE A 440 -8.71 4.24 12.43
CA ILE A 440 -7.33 4.03 11.99
C ILE A 440 -7.13 4.61 10.58
N ALA A 441 -8.12 4.45 9.69
CA ALA A 441 -8.06 5.02 8.34
C ALA A 441 -8.03 6.55 8.34
N GLU A 442 -8.79 7.18 9.22
CA GLU A 442 -8.76 8.64 9.41
C GLU A 442 -7.37 9.09 9.86
N GLU A 443 -6.76 8.41 10.84
CA GLU A 443 -5.39 8.72 11.25
C GLU A 443 -4.36 8.48 10.13
N VAL A 444 -4.54 7.46 9.29
CA VAL A 444 -3.71 7.26 8.10
C VAL A 444 -3.88 8.42 7.12
N ALA A 445 -5.12 8.84 6.83
CA ALA A 445 -5.39 9.93 5.91
C ALA A 445 -4.76 11.23 6.41
N VAL A 446 -4.98 11.59 7.68
CA VAL A 446 -4.44 12.81 8.30
C VAL A 446 -2.91 12.83 8.28
N ARG A 447 -2.26 11.69 8.55
CA ARG A 447 -0.79 11.58 8.45
C ARG A 447 -0.24 11.82 7.04
N ASN A 448 -1.08 11.65 6.02
CA ASN A 448 -0.74 11.92 4.63
C ASN A 448 -1.31 13.27 4.14
N ASP A 449 -1.68 14.18 5.04
CA ASP A 449 -2.32 15.48 4.75
C ASP A 449 -3.71 15.35 4.04
N PHE A 450 -4.41 14.23 4.20
CA PHE A 450 -5.77 14.02 3.67
C PHE A 450 -6.84 13.94 4.76
N THR A 451 -8.06 14.29 4.41
CA THR A 451 -9.27 14.13 5.24
C THR A 451 -10.33 13.35 4.49
N LEU A 452 -11.04 12.46 5.19
CA LEU A 452 -12.15 11.68 4.63
C LEU A 452 -13.47 12.42 4.89
N THR A 453 -14.24 12.69 3.85
CA THR A 453 -15.64 13.16 4.02
C THR A 453 -16.50 12.11 4.74
N GLU A 454 -17.57 12.51 5.43
CA GLU A 454 -18.49 11.56 6.08
C GLU A 454 -19.04 10.49 5.11
N ALA A 455 -19.39 10.91 3.89
CA ALA A 455 -19.82 9.98 2.85
C ALA A 455 -18.69 9.01 2.41
N ALA A 456 -17.44 9.48 2.41
CA ALA A 456 -16.27 8.63 2.14
C ALA A 456 -16.04 7.63 3.27
N LYS A 457 -16.25 8.00 4.54
CA LYS A 457 -16.16 7.08 5.68
C LYS A 457 -17.20 5.96 5.60
N VAL A 458 -18.43 6.25 5.20
CA VAL A 458 -19.46 5.22 4.96
C VAL A 458 -19.03 4.26 3.86
N THR A 459 -18.51 4.79 2.74
CA THR A 459 -18.01 3.99 1.62
C THR A 459 -16.80 3.15 2.02
N LEU A 460 -15.91 3.73 2.82
CA LEU A 460 -14.73 3.08 3.37
C LEU A 460 -15.12 1.91 4.27
N ARG A 461 -16.10 2.11 5.16
CA ARG A 461 -16.64 1.04 6.02
C ARG A 461 -17.13 -0.14 5.17
N GLN A 462 -17.92 0.13 4.14
CA GLN A 462 -18.40 -0.91 3.22
C GLN A 462 -17.24 -1.63 2.51
N ARG A 463 -16.19 -0.90 2.10
CA ARG A 463 -15.00 -1.49 1.47
C ARG A 463 -14.20 -2.35 2.45
N ILE A 464 -14.08 -1.93 3.71
CA ILE A 464 -13.44 -2.70 4.79
C ILE A 464 -14.23 -3.98 5.08
N GLU A 465 -15.56 -3.89 5.24
CA GLU A 465 -16.43 -5.05 5.49
C GLU A 465 -16.39 -6.07 4.34
N LYS A 466 -16.27 -5.60 3.08
CA LYS A 466 -16.03 -6.47 1.92
C LYS A 466 -14.64 -7.12 1.94
N ALA A 467 -13.61 -6.40 2.38
CA ALA A 467 -12.24 -6.90 2.44
C ALA A 467 -12.01 -7.87 3.62
N GLN A 468 -12.77 -7.72 4.71
CA GLN A 468 -12.78 -8.59 5.89
C GLN A 468 -13.58 -9.86 5.63
N VAL A 469 -12.94 -10.81 4.96
CA VAL A 469 -13.54 -12.07 4.52
C VAL A 469 -13.33 -13.21 5.51
N ASP A 470 -12.25 -13.14 6.28
CA ASP A 470 -11.77 -14.21 7.15
C ASP A 470 -10.99 -13.64 8.36
N GLU A 471 -10.64 -14.53 9.29
CA GLU A 471 -9.82 -14.26 10.47
C GLU A 471 -8.34 -13.99 10.12
N THR A 472 -7.94 -13.87 8.85
CA THR A 472 -6.56 -13.53 8.44
C THR A 472 -6.45 -12.11 7.89
N PHE A 473 -7.49 -11.31 8.06
CA PHE A 473 -7.54 -9.93 7.59
C PHE A 473 -6.35 -9.09 8.11
N GLY A 474 -5.76 -8.31 7.22
CA GLY A 474 -4.55 -7.52 7.50
C GLY A 474 -4.76 -6.28 8.39
N ASN A 475 -5.95 -6.10 8.98
CA ASN A 475 -6.27 -5.05 9.96
C ASN A 475 -5.79 -3.65 9.55
N ALA A 476 -5.03 -2.95 10.41
CA ALA A 476 -4.53 -1.61 10.15
C ALA A 476 -3.68 -1.52 8.87
N ARG A 477 -2.95 -2.59 8.52
CA ARG A 477 -2.16 -2.65 7.27
C ARG A 477 -3.08 -2.69 6.05
N ALA A 478 -4.15 -3.47 6.09
CA ALA A 478 -5.14 -3.53 5.01
C ALA A 478 -5.86 -2.18 4.84
N VAL A 479 -6.26 -1.53 5.94
CA VAL A 479 -6.87 -0.20 5.91
C VAL A 479 -5.90 0.86 5.38
N THR A 480 -4.63 0.81 5.80
CA THR A 480 -3.60 1.73 5.31
C THR A 480 -3.52 1.64 3.78
N ASN A 481 -3.49 0.42 3.23
CA ASN A 481 -3.47 0.22 1.78
C ASN A 481 -4.75 0.76 1.11
N ILE A 482 -5.93 0.57 1.71
CA ILE A 482 -7.19 1.10 1.17
C ILE A 482 -7.16 2.64 1.09
N VAL A 483 -6.59 3.32 2.10
CA VAL A 483 -6.46 4.79 2.09
C VAL A 483 -5.43 5.23 1.05
N LEU A 484 -4.28 4.57 0.96
CA LEU A 484 -3.27 4.86 -0.07
C LEU A 484 -3.82 4.65 -1.49
N ASP A 485 -4.62 3.61 -1.70
CA ASP A 485 -5.33 3.37 -2.97
C ASP A 485 -6.29 4.52 -3.29
N ALA A 486 -6.99 5.07 -2.28
CA ALA A 486 -7.91 6.18 -2.47
C ALA A 486 -7.16 7.47 -2.84
N ILE A 487 -6.02 7.75 -2.19
CA ILE A 487 -5.13 8.86 -2.54
C ILE A 487 -4.64 8.72 -3.98
N PHE A 488 -4.24 7.51 -4.38
CA PHE A 488 -3.80 7.23 -5.75
C PHE A 488 -4.94 7.36 -6.77
N ALA A 489 -6.16 6.93 -6.42
CA ALA A 489 -7.34 7.10 -7.26
C ALA A 489 -7.62 8.58 -7.51
N LYS A 490 -7.61 9.40 -6.44
CA LYS A 490 -7.78 10.85 -6.53
C LYS A 490 -6.76 11.49 -7.48
N GLY A 491 -5.47 11.15 -7.32
CA GLY A 491 -4.39 11.68 -8.15
C GLY A 491 -4.53 11.38 -9.66
N ARG A 492 -5.19 10.27 -10.03
CA ARG A 492 -5.48 9.95 -11.44
C ARG A 492 -6.64 10.77 -12.00
N GLU A 493 -7.65 11.08 -11.19
CA GLU A 493 -8.80 11.86 -11.65
C GLU A 493 -8.52 13.36 -11.79
N THR A 494 -7.43 13.82 -11.18
CA THR A 494 -6.93 15.19 -11.25
C THR A 494 -6.08 15.49 -12.50
N ASP A 495 -5.74 14.47 -13.30
CA ASP A 495 -4.95 14.66 -14.52
C ASP A 495 -5.70 15.53 -15.56
N GLY A 496 -5.01 16.53 -16.10
CA GLY A 496 -5.56 17.47 -17.11
C GLY A 496 -6.60 18.48 -16.60
N LYS A 497 -6.79 18.64 -15.28
CA LYS A 497 -7.72 19.61 -14.68
C LYS A 497 -6.99 20.74 -13.95
N GLU A 498 -7.61 21.91 -13.89
CA GLU A 498 -7.19 22.99 -12.99
C GLU A 498 -7.58 22.60 -11.55
N LEU A 499 -6.57 22.42 -10.69
CA LEU A 499 -6.74 21.85 -9.35
C LEU A 499 -7.00 22.92 -8.30
N LYS A 500 -7.93 22.64 -7.39
CA LYS A 500 -8.20 23.45 -6.20
C LYS A 500 -7.57 22.80 -4.98
N TRP A 501 -7.40 23.56 -3.90
CA TRP A 501 -6.85 23.04 -2.65
C TRP A 501 -7.61 21.81 -2.10
N ASP A 502 -8.93 21.73 -2.30
CA ASP A 502 -9.76 20.56 -1.96
C ASP A 502 -9.29 19.28 -2.68
N ASP A 503 -8.78 19.41 -3.90
CA ASP A 503 -8.26 18.30 -4.70
C ASP A 503 -6.92 17.75 -4.17
N PHE A 504 -6.26 18.48 -3.28
CA PHE A 504 -5.02 18.03 -2.63
C PHE A 504 -5.25 17.44 -1.24
N THR A 505 -6.42 17.64 -0.64
CA THR A 505 -6.61 17.42 0.80
C THR A 505 -7.85 16.60 1.16
N ILE A 506 -8.83 16.45 0.26
CA ILE A 506 -10.12 15.82 0.59
C ILE A 506 -10.33 14.53 -0.19
N LEU A 507 -10.53 13.41 0.50
CA LEU A 507 -10.97 12.13 -0.07
C LEU A 507 -12.50 12.02 -0.09
N LYS A 508 -13.04 11.81 -1.29
CA LYS A 508 -14.46 11.67 -1.59
C LYS A 508 -14.87 10.18 -1.68
N PRO A 509 -16.18 9.86 -1.68
CA PRO A 509 -16.66 8.49 -1.83
C PRO A 509 -16.13 7.79 -3.09
N GLU A 510 -15.99 8.51 -4.19
CA GLU A 510 -15.47 8.01 -5.47
C GLU A 510 -14.01 7.57 -5.36
N ASP A 511 -13.16 8.35 -4.70
CA ASP A 511 -11.76 8.01 -4.43
C ASP A 511 -11.65 6.68 -3.66
N VAL A 512 -12.52 6.48 -2.66
CA VAL A 512 -12.49 5.31 -1.78
C VAL A 512 -13.02 4.04 -2.42
N ARG A 513 -13.92 4.12 -3.42
CA ARG A 513 -14.45 2.91 -4.10
C ARG A 513 -13.35 2.12 -4.81
N GLY A 514 -12.24 2.76 -5.15
CA GLY A 514 -11.16 2.16 -5.93
C GLY A 514 -11.50 2.09 -7.42
N PHE A 515 -10.51 1.71 -8.23
CA PHE A 515 -10.68 1.63 -9.69
C PHE A 515 -11.61 0.48 -10.04
N ASP A 516 -12.79 0.82 -10.55
CA ASP A 516 -13.66 -0.13 -11.21
C ASP A 516 -13.30 -0.16 -12.72
N PRO A 517 -12.57 -1.18 -13.24
CA PRO A 517 -12.37 -1.29 -14.69
C PRO A 517 -13.72 -1.28 -15.44
N PRO A 518 -13.75 -0.74 -16.67
CA PRO A 518 -14.99 -0.47 -17.39
C PRO A 518 -15.89 -1.72 -17.54
N GLN A 519 -17.19 -1.52 -17.34
CA GLN A 519 -18.26 -2.52 -17.23
C GLN A 519 -18.33 -3.56 -18.36
N LYS A 520 -17.76 -3.28 -19.54
CA LYS A 520 -17.75 -4.18 -20.70
C LYS A 520 -16.79 -5.37 -20.59
N GLU A 521 -15.76 -5.28 -19.76
CA GLU A 521 -14.81 -6.39 -19.51
C GLU A 521 -15.19 -7.24 -18.30
N ARG A 522 -16.17 -6.78 -17.51
CA ARG A 522 -16.52 -7.36 -16.21
C ARG A 522 -17.46 -8.55 -16.28
N ASN A 523 -18.55 -8.45 -17.04
CA ASN A 523 -19.67 -9.38 -16.87
C ASN A 523 -19.24 -10.84 -17.13
N ALA A 524 -19.06 -11.59 -16.04
CA ALA A 524 -18.61 -12.98 -16.07
C ALA A 524 -19.65 -13.88 -16.76
N GLU A 525 -20.94 -13.51 -16.71
CA GLU A 525 -21.99 -14.16 -17.50
C GLU A 525 -21.79 -13.91 -19.01
N ALA A 526 -21.44 -12.69 -19.43
CA ALA A 526 -21.14 -12.41 -20.84
C ALA A 526 -19.91 -13.17 -21.34
N ARG A 527 -18.86 -13.27 -20.52
CA ARG A 527 -17.67 -14.08 -20.81
C ARG A 527 -17.98 -15.57 -20.87
N LEU A 528 -18.87 -16.07 -19.99
CA LEU A 528 -19.38 -17.43 -20.05
C LEU A 528 -20.17 -17.67 -21.34
N GLN A 529 -20.99 -16.72 -21.80
CA GLN A 529 -21.71 -16.83 -23.07
C GLN A 529 -20.77 -16.84 -24.28
N ALA A 530 -19.67 -16.10 -24.22
CA ALA A 530 -18.65 -16.04 -25.27
C ALA A 530 -17.81 -17.32 -25.41
N LEU A 531 -17.79 -18.21 -24.41
CA LEU A 531 -17.13 -19.51 -24.55
C LEU A 531 -17.81 -20.35 -25.63
N ILE A 532 -17.04 -21.08 -26.41
CA ILE A 532 -17.58 -21.92 -27.48
C ILE A 532 -18.23 -23.16 -26.88
N GLY A 533 -19.38 -23.57 -27.42
CA GLY A 533 -20.10 -24.76 -26.97
C GLY A 533 -20.67 -24.67 -25.56
N LEU A 534 -20.58 -25.76 -24.80
CA LEU A 534 -20.96 -25.85 -23.37
C LEU A 534 -22.40 -25.43 -23.05
N ALA A 535 -23.34 -25.58 -23.99
CA ALA A 535 -24.72 -25.08 -23.85
C ALA A 535 -25.41 -25.58 -22.56
N GLN A 536 -25.21 -26.85 -22.19
CA GLN A 536 -25.76 -27.43 -20.96
C GLN A 536 -25.16 -26.78 -19.70
N VAL A 537 -23.83 -26.59 -19.67
CA VAL A 537 -23.12 -25.94 -18.56
C VAL A 537 -23.58 -24.49 -18.39
N LYS A 538 -23.68 -23.74 -19.49
CA LYS A 538 -24.17 -22.35 -19.50
C LYS A 538 -25.58 -22.25 -18.93
N MET A 539 -26.47 -23.18 -19.32
CA MET A 539 -27.84 -23.23 -18.83
C MET A 539 -27.90 -23.53 -17.33
N GLU A 540 -27.13 -24.51 -16.83
CA GLU A 540 -27.11 -24.86 -15.41
C GLU A 540 -26.55 -23.73 -14.54
N LEU A 541 -25.45 -23.10 -14.96
CA LEU A 541 -24.90 -21.94 -14.24
C LEU A 541 -25.87 -20.76 -14.21
N LYS A 542 -26.59 -20.51 -15.31
CA LYS A 542 -27.62 -19.48 -15.36
C LYS A 542 -28.77 -19.76 -14.39
N LYS A 543 -29.21 -21.02 -14.28
CA LYS A 543 -30.22 -21.42 -13.28
C LYS A 543 -29.73 -21.18 -11.86
N ILE A 544 -28.48 -21.53 -11.56
CA ILE A 544 -27.87 -21.31 -10.25
C ILE A 544 -27.80 -19.80 -9.94
N ALA A 545 -27.25 -19.00 -10.84
CA ALA A 545 -27.13 -17.55 -10.67
C ALA A 545 -28.50 -16.87 -10.45
N ALA A 546 -29.50 -17.24 -11.27
CA ALA A 546 -30.86 -16.73 -11.11
C ALA A 546 -31.49 -17.13 -9.77
N TYR A 547 -31.32 -18.38 -9.35
CA TYR A 547 -31.82 -18.84 -8.05
C TYR A 547 -31.18 -18.06 -6.90
N VAL A 548 -29.86 -17.93 -6.90
CA VAL A 548 -29.12 -17.20 -5.86
C VAL A 548 -29.56 -15.74 -5.80
N SER A 549 -29.63 -15.06 -6.95
CA SER A 549 -30.06 -13.66 -7.06
C SER A 549 -31.45 -13.44 -6.45
N VAL A 550 -32.42 -14.32 -6.77
CA VAL A 550 -33.77 -14.25 -6.19
C VAL A 550 -33.76 -14.47 -4.68
N GLN A 551 -32.95 -15.42 -4.19
CA GLN A 551 -32.86 -15.69 -2.75
C GLN A 551 -32.23 -14.54 -1.97
N GLN A 552 -31.23 -13.85 -2.55
CA GLN A 552 -30.65 -12.65 -1.96
C GLN A 552 -31.65 -11.50 -1.89
N GLU A 553 -32.41 -11.26 -2.96
CA GLU A 553 -33.46 -10.24 -2.97
C GLU A 553 -34.55 -10.53 -1.93
N ARG A 554 -34.91 -11.80 -1.76
CA ARG A 554 -35.84 -12.22 -0.69
C ARG A 554 -35.28 -11.93 0.70
N ALA A 555 -33.99 -12.21 0.93
CA ALA A 555 -33.33 -11.93 2.20
C ALA A 555 -33.25 -10.43 2.49
N ALA A 556 -32.90 -9.61 1.49
CA ALA A 556 -32.90 -8.15 1.59
C ALA A 556 -34.28 -7.57 1.97
N ARG A 557 -35.37 -8.27 1.61
CA ARG A 557 -36.75 -7.92 1.96
C ARG A 557 -37.28 -8.61 3.22
N GLY A 558 -36.42 -9.29 3.98
CA GLY A 558 -36.79 -9.98 5.23
C GLY A 558 -37.69 -11.21 5.05
N LEU A 559 -37.78 -11.78 3.85
CA LEU A 559 -38.54 -13.00 3.58
C LEU A 559 -37.72 -14.25 3.96
N PRO A 560 -38.37 -15.36 4.39
CA PRO A 560 -37.66 -16.59 4.73
C PRO A 560 -36.86 -17.13 3.54
N LYS A 561 -35.58 -17.44 3.81
CA LYS A 561 -34.61 -18.02 2.87
C LYS A 561 -34.71 -19.55 2.85
N SER A 562 -34.65 -20.11 1.65
CA SER A 562 -34.34 -21.54 1.46
C SER A 562 -32.82 -21.69 1.42
N PRO A 563 -32.25 -22.79 1.95
CA PRO A 563 -30.81 -23.04 1.90
C PRO A 563 -30.31 -23.03 0.45
N ILE A 564 -29.15 -22.41 0.25
CA ILE A 564 -28.52 -22.20 -1.05
C ILE A 564 -27.38 -23.22 -1.19
N GLU A 565 -27.64 -24.31 -1.89
CA GLU A 565 -26.67 -25.39 -2.08
C GLU A 565 -25.88 -25.17 -3.37
N LEU A 566 -24.63 -24.70 -3.25
CA LEU A 566 -23.79 -24.29 -4.39
C LEU A 566 -22.57 -25.17 -4.63
N HIS A 567 -22.23 -26.05 -3.70
CA HIS A 567 -21.17 -27.03 -3.91
C HIS A 567 -21.52 -27.92 -5.11
N ALA A 568 -20.57 -28.07 -6.03
CA ALA A 568 -20.81 -28.68 -7.33
C ALA A 568 -19.76 -29.71 -7.69
N VAL A 569 -20.16 -30.65 -8.54
CA VAL A 569 -19.32 -31.70 -9.10
C VAL A 569 -19.24 -31.48 -10.60
N PHE A 570 -18.03 -31.22 -11.10
CA PHE A 570 -17.76 -30.98 -12.51
C PHE A 570 -17.19 -32.26 -13.13
N THR A 571 -17.98 -32.93 -13.96
CA THR A 571 -17.58 -34.20 -14.57
C THR A 571 -17.30 -34.06 -16.06
N GLY A 572 -16.19 -34.59 -16.55
CA GLY A 572 -15.90 -34.64 -17.99
C GLY A 572 -14.42 -34.87 -18.28
N ASN A 573 -14.07 -35.08 -19.54
CA ASN A 573 -12.69 -35.38 -19.95
C ASN A 573 -11.75 -34.17 -19.76
N PRO A 574 -10.42 -34.37 -19.71
CA PRO A 574 -9.45 -33.29 -19.67
C PRO A 574 -9.60 -32.33 -20.87
N GLY A 575 -9.43 -31.03 -20.63
CA GLY A 575 -9.51 -30.02 -21.69
C GLY A 575 -10.93 -29.58 -22.11
N THR A 576 -11.99 -30.01 -21.42
CA THR A 576 -13.38 -29.55 -21.67
C THR A 576 -13.71 -28.17 -21.07
N GLY A 577 -12.76 -27.51 -20.40
CA GLY A 577 -12.95 -26.15 -19.86
C GLY A 577 -13.43 -26.07 -18.41
N LYS A 578 -13.39 -27.18 -17.64
CA LYS A 578 -13.81 -27.22 -16.22
C LYS A 578 -13.21 -26.10 -15.37
N THR A 579 -11.89 -25.94 -15.38
CA THR A 579 -11.20 -24.91 -14.58
C THR A 579 -11.56 -23.50 -15.02
N THR A 580 -11.64 -23.26 -16.34
CA THR A 580 -12.06 -21.96 -16.91
C THR A 580 -13.47 -21.59 -16.46
N VAL A 581 -14.40 -22.55 -16.52
CA VAL A 581 -15.78 -22.34 -16.07
C VAL A 581 -15.87 -22.19 -14.55
N ALA A 582 -15.04 -22.90 -13.77
CA ALA A 582 -15.01 -22.74 -12.32
C ALA A 582 -14.55 -21.32 -11.92
N GLN A 583 -13.59 -20.73 -12.65
CA GLN A 583 -13.18 -19.34 -12.46
C GLN A 583 -14.32 -18.36 -12.76
N LEU A 584 -15.05 -18.57 -13.86
CA LEU A 584 -16.21 -17.75 -14.22
C LEU A 584 -17.35 -17.95 -13.21
N TYR A 585 -17.55 -19.16 -12.70
CA TYR A 585 -18.54 -19.45 -11.68
C TYR A 585 -18.24 -18.68 -10.39
N ALA A 586 -16.98 -18.64 -9.95
CA ALA A 586 -16.55 -17.84 -8.81
C ALA A 586 -16.86 -16.35 -9.00
N GLN A 587 -16.58 -15.80 -10.19
CA GLN A 587 -16.85 -14.41 -10.54
C GLN A 587 -18.35 -14.11 -10.58
N ILE A 588 -19.16 -14.96 -11.23
CA ILE A 588 -20.62 -14.80 -11.28
C ILE A 588 -21.21 -14.78 -9.86
N LEU A 589 -20.78 -15.70 -9.00
CA LEU A 589 -21.25 -15.74 -7.61
C LEU A 589 -20.85 -14.50 -6.80
N GLN A 590 -19.73 -13.86 -7.13
CA GLN A 590 -19.31 -12.60 -6.52
C GLN A 590 -20.08 -11.40 -7.07
N GLU A 591 -20.32 -11.35 -8.39
CA GLU A 591 -21.12 -10.31 -9.04
C GLU A 591 -22.56 -10.26 -8.51
N ILE A 592 -23.17 -11.44 -8.28
CA ILE A 592 -24.51 -11.54 -7.70
C ILE A 592 -24.52 -11.41 -6.17
N GLY A 593 -23.39 -11.11 -5.54
CA GLY A 593 -23.29 -10.81 -4.11
C GLY A 593 -23.26 -12.01 -3.17
N TYR A 594 -23.11 -13.25 -3.65
CA TYR A 594 -23.02 -14.44 -2.79
C TYR A 594 -21.62 -14.63 -2.22
N LEU A 595 -20.59 -14.46 -3.05
CA LEU A 595 -19.19 -14.53 -2.63
C LEU A 595 -18.59 -13.14 -2.47
N LYS A 596 -17.66 -12.98 -1.52
CA LYS A 596 -17.02 -11.66 -1.25
C LYS A 596 -15.89 -11.28 -2.22
N ARG A 597 -15.08 -12.25 -2.70
CA ARG A 597 -13.85 -12.02 -3.49
C ARG A 597 -13.87 -12.61 -4.90
N GLY A 598 -14.66 -13.66 -5.16
CA GLY A 598 -14.87 -14.21 -6.52
C GLY A 598 -13.64 -14.85 -7.17
N HIS A 599 -12.60 -15.14 -6.39
CA HIS A 599 -11.38 -15.80 -6.83
C HIS A 599 -11.53 -17.32 -6.83
N LEU A 600 -10.70 -17.99 -7.64
CA LEU A 600 -10.59 -19.44 -7.69
C LEU A 600 -9.29 -19.88 -7.02
N VAL A 601 -9.37 -20.83 -6.09
CA VAL A 601 -8.19 -21.51 -5.54
C VAL A 601 -8.21 -22.94 -6.05
N THR A 602 -7.18 -23.33 -6.79
CA THR A 602 -7.03 -24.71 -7.27
C THR A 602 -6.25 -25.54 -6.27
N ALA A 603 -6.67 -26.79 -6.08
CA ALA A 603 -6.02 -27.78 -5.23
C ALA A 603 -6.03 -29.16 -5.87
N SER A 604 -5.01 -29.94 -5.55
CA SER A 604 -4.86 -31.35 -5.90
C SER A 604 -4.67 -32.17 -4.61
N ARG A 605 -4.55 -33.50 -4.72
CA ARG A 605 -4.21 -34.36 -3.57
C ARG A 605 -2.95 -33.90 -2.84
N ALA A 606 -1.92 -33.46 -3.57
CA ALA A 606 -0.64 -33.04 -2.99
C ALA A 606 -0.77 -31.78 -2.12
N ASP A 607 -1.78 -30.95 -2.39
CA ASP A 607 -2.02 -29.71 -1.64
C ASP A 607 -2.81 -29.95 -0.35
N LEU A 608 -3.57 -31.05 -0.29
CA LEU A 608 -4.52 -31.35 0.78
C LEU A 608 -4.00 -32.43 1.74
N VAL A 609 -3.24 -33.41 1.26
CA VAL A 609 -2.85 -34.61 2.01
C VAL A 609 -1.35 -34.59 2.35
N ALA A 610 -1.03 -34.78 3.63
CA ALA A 610 0.35 -34.86 4.12
C ALA A 610 0.93 -36.28 4.03
N GLY A 611 2.26 -36.41 4.11
CA GLY A 611 2.95 -37.70 4.19
C GLY A 611 2.97 -38.35 5.59
N PHE A 612 2.59 -37.60 6.63
CA PHE A 612 2.71 -38.01 8.05
C PHE A 612 1.42 -37.73 8.84
N VAL A 613 1.20 -38.50 9.91
CA VAL A 613 -0.03 -38.48 10.74
C VAL A 613 -0.25 -37.10 11.40
N GLY A 614 -1.48 -36.59 11.35
CA GLY A 614 -1.92 -35.38 12.08
C GLY A 614 -1.62 -34.04 11.40
N GLN A 615 -1.05 -34.05 10.19
CA GLN A 615 -0.74 -32.83 9.42
C GLN A 615 -1.74 -32.55 8.29
N THR A 616 -2.46 -33.57 7.83
CA THR A 616 -3.41 -33.48 6.71
C THR A 616 -4.55 -32.51 7.00
N ALA A 617 -5.12 -32.56 8.21
CA ALA A 617 -6.17 -31.61 8.60
C ALA A 617 -5.68 -30.14 8.54
N ALA A 618 -4.45 -29.85 8.99
CA ALA A 618 -3.91 -28.49 8.96
C ALA A 618 -3.68 -27.97 7.52
N LEU A 619 -3.16 -28.83 6.63
CA LEU A 619 -2.98 -28.55 5.21
C LEU A 619 -4.32 -28.26 4.51
N THR A 620 -5.31 -29.11 4.73
CA THR A 620 -6.65 -28.95 4.18
C THR A 620 -7.28 -27.64 4.68
N ARG A 621 -7.24 -27.35 5.98
CA ARG A 621 -7.75 -26.08 6.54
C ARG A 621 -7.03 -24.86 5.98
N ARG A 622 -5.72 -24.91 5.78
CA ARG A 622 -4.97 -23.82 5.15
C ARG A 622 -5.49 -23.56 3.73
N LYS A 623 -5.70 -24.63 2.95
CA LYS A 623 -6.16 -24.49 1.56
C LYS A 623 -7.61 -24.02 1.47
N VAL A 624 -8.46 -24.42 2.41
CA VAL A 624 -9.81 -23.87 2.54
C VAL A 624 -9.78 -22.38 2.92
N ARG A 625 -8.92 -21.99 3.88
CA ARG A 625 -8.76 -20.58 4.27
C ARG A 625 -8.37 -19.69 3.09
N GLU A 626 -7.46 -20.15 2.23
CA GLU A 626 -7.10 -19.44 0.99
C GLU A 626 -8.32 -19.22 0.07
N ALA A 627 -9.28 -20.13 0.08
CA ALA A 627 -10.47 -20.11 -0.79
C ALA A 627 -11.68 -19.35 -0.20
N LEU A 628 -11.60 -18.85 1.05
CA LEU A 628 -12.70 -18.12 1.68
C LEU A 628 -13.04 -16.84 0.92
N GLY A 629 -14.32 -16.62 0.68
CA GLY A 629 -14.86 -15.58 -0.21
C GLY A 629 -14.77 -15.92 -1.70
N GLY A 630 -14.35 -17.13 -2.04
CA GLY A 630 -14.15 -17.60 -3.41
C GLY A 630 -14.62 -19.06 -3.60
N VAL A 631 -14.05 -19.70 -4.62
CA VAL A 631 -14.30 -21.11 -4.94
C VAL A 631 -13.04 -21.93 -4.72
N LEU A 632 -13.12 -23.00 -3.94
CA LEU A 632 -12.10 -24.05 -3.85
C LEU A 632 -12.37 -25.10 -4.94
N PHE A 633 -11.50 -25.16 -5.94
CA PHE A 633 -11.57 -26.12 -7.04
C PHE A 633 -10.57 -27.26 -6.82
N ILE A 634 -11.08 -28.45 -6.56
CA ILE A 634 -10.26 -29.65 -6.35
C ILE A 634 -10.26 -30.46 -7.65
N ASP A 635 -9.16 -30.42 -8.38
CA ASP A 635 -9.01 -31.20 -9.61
C ASP A 635 -8.63 -32.65 -9.31
N GLU A 636 -9.12 -33.56 -10.16
CA GLU A 636 -8.99 -35.01 -9.97
C GLU A 636 -9.31 -35.45 -8.53
N ALA A 637 -10.41 -34.94 -7.97
CA ALA A 637 -10.74 -35.11 -6.55
C ALA A 637 -10.88 -36.58 -6.11
N TYR A 638 -11.22 -37.48 -7.03
CA TYR A 638 -11.25 -38.93 -6.79
C TYR A 638 -9.89 -39.48 -6.33
N SER A 639 -8.78 -38.80 -6.64
CA SER A 639 -7.45 -39.14 -6.16
C SER A 639 -7.37 -39.12 -4.63
N LEU A 640 -8.24 -38.39 -3.93
CA LEU A 640 -8.32 -38.40 -2.45
C LEU A 640 -8.67 -39.80 -1.90
N LEU A 641 -9.39 -40.63 -2.67
CA LEU A 641 -9.65 -42.03 -2.31
C LEU A 641 -8.46 -42.97 -2.51
N GLY A 642 -7.48 -42.61 -3.36
CA GLY A 642 -6.46 -43.53 -3.85
C GLY A 642 -5.09 -43.40 -3.18
N GLY A 643 -4.62 -44.47 -2.52
CA GLY A 643 -3.19 -44.68 -2.22
C GLY A 643 -2.87 -45.30 -0.84
N GLY A 644 -2.88 -46.65 -0.76
CA GLY A 644 -2.28 -47.45 0.34
C GLY A 644 -3.11 -47.57 1.63
N GLU A 645 -2.71 -48.49 2.52
CA GLU A 645 -3.35 -48.84 3.82
C GLU A 645 -3.41 -47.69 4.86
N ARG A 646 -3.37 -46.40 4.48
CA ARG A 646 -3.32 -45.28 5.45
C ARG A 646 -4.43 -44.24 5.22
N ASP A 647 -5.13 -43.90 6.31
CA ASP A 647 -6.34 -43.07 6.41
C ASP A 647 -6.19 -41.57 6.07
N PHE A 648 -5.06 -41.11 5.55
CA PHE A 648 -4.79 -39.67 5.37
C PHE A 648 -5.71 -39.00 4.33
N GLY A 649 -6.07 -39.71 3.26
CA GLY A 649 -7.02 -39.19 2.27
C GLY A 649 -8.42 -38.99 2.86
N GLN A 650 -8.83 -39.88 3.76
CA GLN A 650 -10.12 -39.79 4.46
C GLN A 650 -10.10 -38.61 5.45
N GLU A 651 -9.01 -38.41 6.18
CA GLU A 651 -8.82 -37.26 7.09
C GLU A 651 -8.98 -35.91 6.34
N ALA A 652 -8.46 -35.81 5.12
CA ALA A 652 -8.65 -34.61 4.28
C ALA A 652 -10.12 -34.41 3.91
N VAL A 653 -10.83 -35.48 3.53
CA VAL A 653 -12.26 -35.42 3.19
C VAL A 653 -13.10 -35.01 4.41
N ASP A 654 -12.84 -35.61 5.57
CA ASP A 654 -13.56 -35.30 6.81
C ASP A 654 -13.35 -33.84 7.22
N THR A 655 -12.09 -33.37 7.14
CA THR A 655 -11.75 -31.97 7.40
C THR A 655 -12.43 -31.02 6.40
N LEU A 656 -12.47 -31.39 5.11
CA LEU A 656 -13.15 -30.60 4.09
C LEU A 656 -14.66 -30.47 4.39
N VAL A 657 -15.31 -31.56 4.79
CA VAL A 657 -16.74 -31.55 5.17
C VAL A 657 -16.99 -30.69 6.41
N GLU A 658 -16.10 -30.75 7.40
CA GLU A 658 -16.14 -29.87 8.59
C GLU A 658 -16.09 -28.40 8.18
N GLU A 659 -15.09 -28.01 7.38
CA GLU A 659 -14.88 -26.62 6.97
C GLU A 659 -15.98 -26.11 6.03
N MET A 660 -16.53 -26.96 5.14
CA MET A 660 -17.71 -26.62 4.33
C MET A 660 -18.93 -26.26 5.18
N THR A 661 -19.08 -26.89 6.34
CA THR A 661 -20.18 -26.61 7.27
C THR A 661 -19.93 -25.32 8.03
N LYS A 662 -18.68 -25.08 8.44
CA LYS A 662 -18.28 -23.89 9.16
C LYS A 662 -18.38 -22.62 8.30
N HIS A 663 -18.13 -22.73 6.99
CA HIS A 663 -18.01 -21.60 6.08
C HIS A 663 -19.06 -21.59 4.94
N GLU A 664 -20.24 -22.20 5.16
CA GLU A 664 -21.29 -22.38 4.14
C GLU A 664 -21.69 -21.09 3.39
N GLU A 665 -21.74 -19.96 4.10
CA GLU A 665 -22.14 -18.66 3.52
C GLU A 665 -21.00 -17.93 2.78
N ASN A 666 -19.78 -18.44 2.80
CA ASN A 666 -18.60 -17.74 2.26
C ASN A 666 -17.61 -18.65 1.53
N LEU A 667 -17.95 -19.92 1.29
CA LEU A 667 -17.11 -20.89 0.59
C LEU A 667 -17.96 -21.73 -0.37
N VAL A 668 -17.54 -21.81 -1.62
CA VAL A 668 -18.06 -22.80 -2.56
C VAL A 668 -16.95 -23.78 -2.92
N VAL A 669 -17.28 -25.06 -2.93
CA VAL A 669 -16.32 -26.13 -3.27
C VAL A 669 -16.79 -26.78 -4.56
N VAL A 670 -15.87 -26.92 -5.51
CA VAL A 670 -16.10 -27.60 -6.78
C VAL A 670 -15.14 -28.79 -6.87
N LEU A 671 -15.69 -30.00 -6.96
CA LEU A 671 -14.90 -31.20 -7.19
C LEU A 671 -14.92 -31.54 -8.67
N ALA A 672 -13.75 -31.73 -9.28
CA ALA A 672 -13.64 -32.10 -10.68
C ALA A 672 -13.04 -33.50 -10.86
N GLY A 673 -13.55 -34.23 -11.87
CA GLY A 673 -13.04 -35.56 -12.18
C GLY A 673 -13.88 -36.31 -13.22
N TYR A 674 -13.66 -37.61 -13.31
CA TYR A 674 -14.40 -38.49 -14.21
C TYR A 674 -15.71 -38.97 -13.56
N PRO A 675 -16.80 -39.18 -14.34
CA PRO A 675 -18.12 -39.47 -13.78
C PRO A 675 -18.19 -40.67 -12.82
N LEU A 676 -17.53 -41.79 -13.13
CA LEU A 676 -17.62 -43.02 -12.34
C LEU A 676 -16.83 -42.91 -11.03
N GLU A 677 -15.66 -42.29 -11.10
CA GLU A 677 -14.72 -42.09 -10.01
C GLU A 677 -15.25 -41.05 -9.03
N MET A 678 -15.88 -39.98 -9.53
CA MET A 678 -16.55 -38.98 -8.71
C MET A 678 -17.74 -39.56 -7.96
N ASN A 679 -18.54 -40.43 -8.59
CA ASN A 679 -19.61 -41.14 -7.89
C ASN A 679 -19.06 -42.01 -6.75
N SER A 680 -17.91 -42.65 -6.96
CA SER A 680 -17.25 -43.46 -5.93
C SER A 680 -16.76 -42.61 -4.75
N LEU A 681 -16.21 -41.41 -5.01
CA LEU A 681 -15.81 -40.44 -3.99
C LEU A 681 -16.99 -39.93 -3.17
N LEU A 682 -18.12 -39.62 -3.80
CA LEU A 682 -19.28 -39.10 -3.07
C LEU A 682 -19.92 -40.18 -2.19
N MET A 683 -19.91 -41.43 -2.66
CA MET A 683 -20.43 -42.57 -1.89
C MET A 683 -19.53 -42.99 -0.73
N SER A 684 -18.24 -42.60 -0.71
CA SER A 684 -17.32 -42.96 0.37
C SER A 684 -17.56 -42.16 1.65
N ASN A 685 -18.18 -40.98 1.56
CA ASN A 685 -18.45 -40.12 2.70
C ASN A 685 -19.88 -39.53 2.63
N PRO A 686 -20.79 -39.90 3.55
CA PRO A 686 -22.15 -39.35 3.58
C PRO A 686 -22.21 -37.82 3.63
N GLY A 687 -21.21 -37.17 4.23
CA GLY A 687 -21.11 -35.72 4.34
C GLY A 687 -20.81 -35.01 3.02
N LEU A 688 -20.08 -35.67 2.10
CA LEU A 688 -19.91 -35.20 0.73
C LEU A 688 -21.23 -35.39 -0.05
N LEU A 689 -21.83 -36.58 0.01
CA LEU A 689 -23.08 -36.89 -0.71
C LEU A 689 -24.20 -35.90 -0.35
N SER A 690 -24.30 -35.48 0.91
CA SER A 690 -25.33 -34.55 1.36
C SER A 690 -25.13 -33.11 0.87
N ARG A 691 -23.88 -32.66 0.70
CA ARG A 691 -23.53 -31.26 0.38
C ARG A 691 -23.37 -31.02 -1.13
N PHE A 692 -22.97 -32.03 -1.90
CA PHE A 692 -22.78 -31.93 -3.34
C PHE A 692 -24.01 -32.41 -4.11
N LYS A 693 -24.95 -31.50 -4.36
CA LYS A 693 -26.21 -31.81 -5.10
C LYS A 693 -26.22 -31.33 -6.55
N LYS A 694 -25.24 -30.53 -6.96
CA LYS A 694 -25.14 -29.99 -8.32
C LYS A 694 -24.13 -30.78 -9.12
N TYR A 695 -24.59 -31.46 -10.16
CA TYR A 695 -23.74 -32.23 -11.08
C TYR A 695 -23.76 -31.52 -12.43
N ILE A 696 -22.60 -31.01 -12.84
CA ILE A 696 -22.44 -30.29 -14.09
C ILE A 696 -21.56 -31.14 -15.01
N ALA A 697 -22.18 -31.67 -16.06
CA ALA A 697 -21.51 -32.46 -17.08
C ALA A 697 -20.87 -31.55 -18.13
N PHE A 698 -19.58 -31.78 -18.39
CA PHE A 698 -18.79 -31.13 -19.43
C PHE A 698 -18.60 -32.11 -20.58
N PRO A 699 -19.47 -32.07 -21.61
CA PRO A 699 -19.33 -32.94 -22.78
C PRO A 699 -18.05 -32.60 -23.54
N ASP A 700 -17.58 -33.57 -24.33
CA ASP A 700 -16.49 -33.34 -25.28
C ASP A 700 -16.95 -32.35 -26.37
N TYR A 701 -15.99 -31.56 -26.87
CA TYR A 701 -16.27 -30.61 -27.94
C TYR A 701 -16.48 -31.34 -29.26
N THR A 702 -17.47 -30.88 -30.02
CA THR A 702 -17.66 -31.30 -31.41
C THR A 702 -16.51 -30.80 -32.28
N VAL A 703 -16.29 -31.44 -33.44
CA VAL A 703 -15.25 -31.00 -34.39
C VAL A 703 -15.42 -29.53 -34.78
N GLN A 704 -16.66 -29.10 -35.03
CA GLN A 704 -16.98 -27.71 -35.34
C GLN A 704 -16.59 -26.76 -34.20
N GLU A 705 -16.86 -27.14 -32.95
CA GLU A 705 -16.45 -26.35 -31.78
C GLU A 705 -14.92 -26.33 -31.61
N LEU A 706 -14.22 -27.44 -31.86
CA LEU A 706 -12.76 -27.50 -31.81
C LEU A 706 -12.09 -26.60 -32.85
N VAL A 707 -12.62 -26.56 -34.08
CA VAL A 707 -12.16 -25.66 -35.16
C VAL A 707 -12.43 -24.21 -34.79
N HIS A 708 -13.59 -23.90 -34.20
CA HIS A 708 -13.88 -22.54 -33.77
C HIS A 708 -13.01 -22.11 -32.58
N ILE A 709 -12.69 -23.02 -31.65
CA ILE A 709 -11.72 -22.78 -30.56
C ILE A 709 -10.33 -22.48 -31.14
N LEU A 710 -9.92 -23.22 -32.18
CA LEU A 710 -8.66 -22.99 -32.88
C LEU A 710 -8.63 -21.59 -33.54
N GLU A 711 -9.69 -21.23 -34.27
CA GLU A 711 -9.84 -19.91 -34.91
C GLU A 711 -9.78 -18.77 -33.89
N GLN A 712 -10.54 -18.88 -32.79
CA GLN A 712 -10.56 -17.87 -31.73
C GLN A 712 -9.20 -17.78 -31.02
N ALA A 713 -8.55 -18.91 -30.77
CA ALA A 713 -7.21 -18.93 -30.17
C ALA A 713 -6.17 -18.26 -31.08
N ALA A 714 -6.21 -18.52 -32.39
CA ALA A 714 -5.33 -17.87 -33.37
C ALA A 714 -5.54 -16.36 -33.40
N CYS A 715 -6.79 -15.90 -33.43
CA CYS A 715 -7.11 -14.47 -33.43
C CYS A 715 -6.58 -13.76 -32.16
N ASN A 716 -6.71 -14.40 -30.99
CA ASN A 716 -6.24 -13.85 -29.71
C ASN A 716 -4.72 -13.65 -29.65
N VAL A 717 -3.94 -14.47 -30.36
CA VAL A 717 -2.47 -14.34 -30.44
C VAL A 717 -2.01 -13.57 -31.69
N GLY A 718 -2.93 -12.97 -32.44
CA GLY A 718 -2.62 -12.12 -33.60
C GLY A 718 -2.45 -12.86 -34.93
N TYR A 719 -2.82 -14.14 -34.99
CA TYR A 719 -2.78 -14.95 -36.21
C TYR A 719 -4.14 -15.02 -36.90
N VAL A 720 -4.12 -15.19 -38.23
CA VAL A 720 -5.29 -15.35 -39.08
C VAL A 720 -5.18 -16.67 -39.83
N ILE A 721 -6.26 -17.46 -39.80
CA ILE A 721 -6.40 -18.70 -40.57
C ILE A 721 -7.45 -18.44 -41.64
N GLU A 722 -7.13 -18.71 -42.91
CA GLU A 722 -8.09 -18.53 -44.00
C GLU A 722 -9.24 -19.55 -43.92
N LYS A 723 -10.43 -19.17 -44.42
CA LYS A 723 -11.65 -20.01 -44.34
C LYS A 723 -11.51 -21.37 -45.01
N ASN A 724 -10.89 -21.43 -46.19
CA ASN A 724 -10.55 -22.67 -46.89
C ASN A 724 -9.65 -23.59 -46.05
N VAL A 725 -8.71 -23.03 -45.28
CA VAL A 725 -7.83 -23.80 -44.38
C VAL A 725 -8.63 -24.37 -43.20
N LEU A 726 -9.51 -23.57 -42.59
CA LEU A 726 -10.41 -24.05 -41.53
C LEU A 726 -11.34 -25.18 -42.03
N GLU A 727 -11.86 -25.09 -43.26
CA GLU A 727 -12.67 -26.15 -43.88
C GLU A 727 -11.88 -27.46 -44.06
N MET A 728 -10.62 -27.37 -44.53
CA MET A 728 -9.74 -28.55 -44.67
C MET A 728 -9.40 -29.17 -43.32
N ILE A 729 -9.16 -28.36 -42.28
CA ILE A 729 -8.95 -28.83 -40.90
C ILE A 729 -10.21 -29.55 -40.41
N SER A 730 -11.39 -28.96 -40.59
CA SER A 730 -12.67 -29.57 -40.18
C SER A 730 -12.86 -30.94 -40.82
N LEU A 731 -12.70 -31.06 -42.15
CA LEU A 731 -12.84 -32.33 -42.86
C LEU A 731 -11.88 -33.41 -42.35
N SER A 732 -10.65 -33.01 -42.02
CA SER A 732 -9.62 -33.94 -41.53
C SER A 732 -9.91 -34.41 -40.11
N LEU A 733 -10.40 -33.51 -39.25
CA LEU A 733 -10.83 -33.84 -37.89
C LEU A 733 -12.11 -34.67 -37.87
N ASP A 734 -13.06 -34.43 -38.76
CA ASP A 734 -14.28 -35.24 -38.90
C ASP A 734 -13.96 -36.69 -39.32
N LYS A 735 -13.00 -36.86 -40.22
CA LYS A 735 -12.47 -38.19 -40.58
C LYS A 735 -11.81 -38.88 -39.37
N ALA A 736 -10.95 -38.15 -38.65
CA ALA A 736 -10.27 -38.68 -37.46
C ALA A 736 -11.24 -39.04 -36.31
N ALA A 737 -12.31 -38.27 -36.14
CA ALA A 737 -13.35 -38.52 -35.15
C ALA A 737 -14.16 -39.77 -35.50
N SER A 738 -14.51 -39.95 -36.78
CA SER A 738 -15.22 -41.15 -37.28
C SER A 738 -14.40 -42.43 -37.07
N ASP A 739 -13.09 -42.34 -37.24
CA ASP A 739 -12.15 -43.45 -37.03
C ASP A 739 -11.79 -43.68 -35.55
N HIS A 740 -12.40 -42.94 -34.60
CA HIS A 740 -12.09 -42.97 -33.16
C HIS A 740 -10.62 -42.68 -32.83
N ARG A 741 -9.92 -41.96 -33.72
CA ARG A 741 -8.50 -41.59 -33.54
C ARG A 741 -8.34 -40.24 -32.85
N LEU A 742 -9.37 -39.39 -32.86
CA LEU A 742 -9.33 -38.07 -32.25
C LEU A 742 -9.39 -38.16 -30.72
N ASN A 743 -8.23 -38.06 -30.07
CA ASN A 743 -8.09 -37.99 -28.62
C ASN A 743 -7.71 -36.56 -28.18
N GLY A 744 -8.68 -35.80 -27.69
CA GLY A 744 -8.43 -34.50 -27.05
C GLY A 744 -9.54 -33.48 -27.25
N ASN A 745 -9.69 -32.58 -26.27
CA ASN A 745 -10.70 -31.51 -26.24
C ASN A 745 -10.05 -30.14 -26.51
N GLY A 746 -10.49 -29.03 -25.90
CA GLY A 746 -9.94 -27.69 -26.16
C GLY A 746 -8.40 -27.59 -25.99
N ARG A 747 -7.78 -28.42 -25.13
CA ARG A 747 -6.31 -28.55 -25.05
C ARG A 747 -5.69 -28.99 -26.38
N PHE A 748 -6.35 -29.89 -27.11
CA PHE A 748 -5.92 -30.30 -28.45
C PHE A 748 -5.86 -29.09 -29.39
N SER A 749 -6.91 -28.28 -29.50
CA SER A 749 -6.91 -27.09 -30.37
C SER A 749 -5.78 -26.11 -30.05
N HIS A 750 -5.47 -25.89 -28.76
CA HIS A 750 -4.35 -25.05 -28.36
C HIS A 750 -2.98 -25.64 -28.73
N ASN A 751 -2.77 -26.93 -28.46
CA ASN A 751 -1.53 -27.61 -28.84
C ASN A 751 -1.36 -27.62 -30.37
N PHE A 752 -2.45 -27.90 -31.09
CA PHE A 752 -2.50 -27.91 -32.55
C PHE A 752 -2.13 -26.54 -33.15
N LEU A 753 -2.61 -25.45 -32.55
CA LEU A 753 -2.20 -24.08 -32.93
C LEU A 753 -0.72 -23.82 -32.68
N GLN A 754 -0.19 -24.20 -31.50
CA GLN A 754 1.21 -23.98 -31.14
C GLN A 754 2.16 -24.69 -32.09
N GLU A 755 1.85 -25.94 -32.44
CA GLU A 755 2.61 -26.71 -33.43
C GLU A 755 2.52 -26.07 -34.83
N ALA A 756 1.34 -25.57 -35.22
CA ALA A 756 1.18 -24.88 -36.50
C ALA A 756 1.99 -23.56 -36.57
N ILE A 757 2.04 -22.79 -35.48
CA ILE A 757 2.88 -21.58 -35.39
C ILE A 757 4.37 -21.95 -35.51
N GLN A 758 4.81 -23.05 -34.91
CA GLN A 758 6.18 -23.54 -35.07
C GLN A 758 6.47 -23.93 -36.54
N ASN A 759 5.55 -24.61 -37.20
CA ASN A 759 5.68 -24.95 -38.63
C ASN A 759 5.73 -23.70 -39.52
N GLN A 760 4.93 -22.68 -39.21
CA GLN A 760 4.98 -21.39 -39.89
C GLN A 760 6.34 -20.71 -39.71
N ALA A 761 6.91 -20.74 -38.50
CA ALA A 761 8.23 -20.19 -38.24
C ALA A 761 9.33 -20.88 -39.07
N VAL A 762 9.27 -22.22 -39.20
CA VAL A 762 10.16 -22.97 -40.08
C VAL A 762 9.97 -22.56 -41.55
N ARG A 763 8.72 -22.49 -42.03
CA ARG A 763 8.39 -22.04 -43.39
C ARG A 763 8.92 -20.63 -43.70
N LEU A 764 8.88 -19.71 -42.73
CA LEU A 764 9.38 -18.35 -42.89
C LEU A 764 10.92 -18.27 -42.87
N MET A 765 11.62 -19.20 -42.20
CA MET A 765 13.09 -19.24 -42.22
C MET A 765 13.66 -19.59 -43.59
N ASP A 766 12.91 -20.30 -44.42
CA ASP A 766 13.29 -20.61 -45.81
C ASP A 766 13.17 -19.40 -46.75
N ILE A 767 12.57 -18.29 -46.26
CA ILE A 767 12.38 -17.05 -47.00
C ILE A 767 13.36 -15.99 -46.48
N PRO A 768 14.10 -15.26 -47.36
CA PRO A 768 14.98 -14.19 -46.92
C PRO A 768 14.25 -13.18 -46.03
N LYS A 769 14.84 -12.83 -44.89
CA LYS A 769 14.22 -11.94 -43.88
C LYS A 769 13.79 -10.58 -44.43
N GLN A 770 14.42 -10.11 -45.51
CA GLN A 770 14.06 -8.86 -46.19
C GLN A 770 12.69 -8.91 -46.91
N GLU A 771 12.17 -10.11 -47.18
CA GLU A 771 10.89 -10.33 -47.86
C GLU A 771 9.72 -10.55 -46.88
N TRP A 772 9.98 -10.60 -45.57
CA TRP A 772 8.95 -10.77 -44.56
C TRP A 772 8.05 -9.53 -44.49
N ASN A 773 6.76 -9.71 -44.76
CA ASN A 773 5.74 -8.68 -44.59
C ASN A 773 4.77 -9.02 -43.44
N GLN A 774 3.97 -8.04 -43.02
CA GLN A 774 3.04 -8.19 -41.90
C GLN A 774 2.02 -9.32 -42.12
N GLU A 775 1.56 -9.49 -43.36
CA GLU A 775 0.60 -10.52 -43.74
C GLU A 775 1.18 -11.93 -43.56
N MET A 776 2.41 -12.16 -44.02
CA MET A 776 3.12 -13.43 -43.87
C MET A 776 3.39 -13.80 -42.41
N LEU A 777 3.69 -12.81 -41.57
CA LEU A 777 3.92 -13.01 -40.14
C LEU A 777 2.62 -13.37 -39.40
N MET A 778 1.47 -12.90 -39.89
CA MET A 778 0.16 -13.12 -39.27
C MET A 778 -0.59 -14.34 -39.84
N GLN A 779 -0.25 -14.83 -41.04
CA GLN A 779 -1.04 -15.85 -41.72
C GLN A 779 -0.53 -17.28 -41.50
N LEU A 780 -1.42 -18.16 -41.02
CA LEU A 780 -1.20 -19.61 -40.95
C LEU A 780 -1.83 -20.29 -42.18
N ALA A 781 -1.01 -21.02 -42.93
CA ALA A 781 -1.42 -21.69 -44.16
C ALA A 781 -1.69 -23.18 -43.93
N TRP A 782 -2.38 -23.85 -44.86
CA TRP A 782 -2.62 -25.30 -44.77
C TRP A 782 -1.34 -26.14 -44.63
N THR A 783 -0.24 -25.72 -45.25
CA THR A 783 1.07 -26.37 -45.13
C THR A 783 1.58 -26.43 -43.69
N ASP A 784 1.13 -25.51 -42.84
CA ASP A 784 1.54 -25.45 -41.43
C ASP A 784 0.74 -26.46 -40.58
N PHE A 785 -0.46 -26.84 -41.02
CA PHE A 785 -1.35 -27.78 -40.32
C PHE A 785 -1.32 -29.21 -40.88
N GLN A 786 -1.08 -29.36 -42.19
CA GLN A 786 -1.10 -30.64 -42.88
C GLN A 786 -0.20 -31.72 -42.24
N PRO A 787 1.06 -31.43 -41.83
CA PRO A 787 1.93 -32.43 -41.21
C PRO A 787 1.38 -32.97 -39.90
N LEU A 788 0.68 -32.11 -39.15
CA LEU A 788 0.10 -32.42 -37.84
C LEU A 788 -1.12 -33.33 -37.92
N LEU A 789 -1.65 -33.56 -39.13
CA LEU A 789 -2.82 -34.39 -39.39
C LEU A 789 -2.48 -35.67 -40.17
N GLN A 790 -1.20 -35.96 -40.45
CA GLN A 790 -0.78 -37.11 -41.26
C GLN A 790 -1.10 -38.49 -40.63
N TRP A 791 -1.33 -38.56 -39.32
CA TRP A 791 -1.84 -39.76 -38.62
C TRP A 791 -3.27 -40.17 -39.02
N THR A 792 -3.96 -39.36 -39.83
CA THR A 792 -5.28 -39.65 -40.42
C THR A 792 -5.21 -40.28 -41.82
N VAL A 793 -4.01 -40.42 -42.40
CA VAL A 793 -3.79 -40.81 -43.80
C VAL A 793 -3.09 -42.17 -43.97
N GLU A 794 -2.74 -42.89 -42.89
CA GLU A 794 -2.31 -44.28 -43.05
C GLU A 794 -3.52 -45.17 -43.42
N GLU A 795 -3.70 -45.29 -44.75
CA GLU A 795 -4.52 -46.27 -45.45
C GLU A 795 -3.97 -47.69 -45.27
N ASP A 796 -4.92 -48.62 -45.13
CA ASP A 796 -4.91 -49.97 -45.66
C ASP A 796 -3.55 -50.56 -46.10
N GLY A 797 -3.02 -51.42 -45.23
CA GLY A 797 -2.34 -52.66 -45.62
C GLY A 797 -1.16 -52.57 -46.60
N THR A 798 0.05 -52.60 -46.06
CA THR A 798 1.08 -53.55 -46.52
C THR A 798 2.23 -53.71 -45.51
N LYS A 799 2.39 -54.95 -45.03
CA LYS A 799 3.58 -55.65 -44.52
C LYS A 799 4.84 -54.78 -44.27
N LYS A 800 5.46 -54.82 -43.10
CA LYS A 800 6.08 -56.01 -42.50
C LYS A 800 6.38 -55.81 -41.01
#